data_AF-A0AAD3MUJ2-F1
#
_entry.id   AF-A0AAD3MUJ2-F1
#
_cell.length_a   1.000
_cell.length_b   1.000
_cell.length_c   1.000
_cell.angle_alpha   90.00
_cell.angle_beta   90.00
_cell.angle_gamma   90.00
#
_symmetry.space_group_name_H-M   'P 1'
#
loop_
_entity.id
_entity.type
_entity.pdbx_description
1 polymer ?
#
loop_
_entity_poly.entity_id
_entity_poly.type
_entity_poly.pdbx_seq_one_letter_code
_entity_poly.pdbx_strand_id
1 'polypeptide(L)'
;MAVNIPGRNRAVFLLTYEELLQRRLGRYEHVTSLRPLQLVSRLSLDITIVDHSLITDLEVLPLRNGRSNTANAPNAPKIPAKPEPPITTVIKNEKNVCKITFSPNIVQQAKITTNGILGDFVVRYDVQRDMGIGDIQVLNGHFVHYFAPKDLPVVPKNVVFVIDTSASMLGTKIRQTKDALFTILKDLRPGDRFNFISFSSKIKVWQPNRLVPVTPLSVRDAKKFIFMLMPTGGTNIDGAIQTGSSLLRDYLLGPDASPNSVSLIIFLTDGRPTVGEMQSTAILGNTRSAVQEKFCIFTIGIGNDVDYRLLERMALENCGMMRRINEEADASAMLKGFYDEIGTPLLSDIRINYTEDSVHYVTQHLFTNYFNGDTEEGKPRKPDGKPGSQTSSLSNTIGKVERRPAKKSITISKTSADGDPHFVVEFPLSKLTVCFNINGEPGHVLRLVSDHKYSGVTVNGKLIGAPAPPGSHKQQRTYFSTITIVVDHPKRAYIEVTPKKVILDGRDRIVLPCHSTAAVDSGTLSVSIVGKSNVTVTVGGNISFVILLHQYKNPALYQRDHLGFYIGNSKGLSHNCHGLLGQFLYEEVGLAELPSQGDMKPSQVLKVKDRSVPVVQKSRRIYGGTQSVDCWFARNNAAKLIDGLYEDYLMSHMFDTGDWPHGTNRV
;
A
#
# COMPACT_ATOMS: atom_id res chain seq x y z
N MET A 1 -21.13 13.74 -15.56
CA MET A 1 -21.69 13.17 -16.81
C MET A 1 -22.68 14.17 -17.37
N ALA A 2 -22.58 14.51 -18.67
CA ALA A 2 -23.56 15.34 -19.35
C ALA A 2 -24.13 14.52 -20.52
N VAL A 3 -25.45 14.51 -20.68
CA VAL A 3 -26.14 13.73 -21.71
C VAL A 3 -27.18 14.61 -22.40
N ASN A 4 -27.16 14.63 -23.72
CA ASN A 4 -28.19 15.27 -24.52
C ASN A 4 -29.37 14.31 -24.69
N ILE A 5 -30.55 14.72 -24.22
CA ILE A 5 -31.77 13.90 -24.30
C ILE A 5 -32.68 14.52 -25.38
N PRO A 6 -33.11 13.75 -26.40
CA PRO A 6 -34.07 14.24 -27.39
C PRO A 6 -35.38 14.69 -26.75
N GLY A 7 -36.06 15.65 -27.36
CA GLY A 7 -37.32 16.19 -26.84
C GLY A 7 -38.38 15.11 -26.58
N ARG A 8 -39.11 15.25 -25.47
CA ARG A 8 -40.19 14.34 -25.00
C ARG A 8 -39.75 12.93 -24.56
N ASN A 9 -38.45 12.68 -24.44
CA ASN A 9 -37.95 11.42 -23.89
C ASN A 9 -37.70 11.52 -22.37
N ARG A 10 -37.73 10.37 -21.70
CA ARG A 10 -37.39 10.22 -20.28
C ARG A 10 -36.04 9.51 -20.17
N ALA A 11 -35.13 10.08 -19.39
CA ALA A 11 -33.91 9.40 -18.97
C ALA A 11 -34.00 8.99 -17.50
N VAL A 12 -33.38 7.86 -17.15
CA VAL A 12 -33.24 7.39 -15.77
C VAL A 12 -31.77 7.14 -15.53
N PHE A 13 -31.22 7.77 -14.50
CA PHE A 13 -29.83 7.61 -14.09
C PHE A 13 -29.80 6.80 -12.81
N LEU A 14 -29.04 5.71 -12.81
CA LEU A 14 -28.84 4.82 -11.68
C LEU A 14 -27.34 4.76 -11.38
N LEU A 15 -26.99 5.09 -10.15
CA LEU A 15 -25.62 4.98 -9.64
C LEU A 15 -25.66 4.09 -8.40
N THR A 16 -24.84 3.05 -8.41
CA THR A 16 -24.62 2.17 -7.26
C THR A 16 -23.15 2.23 -6.91
N TYR A 17 -22.87 2.41 -5.62
CA TYR A 17 -21.53 2.38 -5.05
C TYR A 17 -21.58 1.71 -3.68
N GLU A 18 -20.43 1.20 -3.25
CA GLU A 18 -20.28 0.55 -1.95
C GLU A 18 -19.10 1.19 -1.23
N GLU A 19 -19.24 1.38 0.08
CA GLU A 19 -18.19 1.88 0.94
C GLU A 19 -18.16 1.09 2.26
N LEU A 20 -16.98 0.98 2.85
CA LEU A 20 -16.83 0.45 4.20
C LEU A 20 -16.86 1.62 5.19
N LEU A 21 -17.90 1.69 6.01
CA LEU A 21 -18.01 2.73 7.02
C LEU A 21 -16.95 2.54 8.11
N GLN A 22 -16.14 3.57 8.35
CA GLN A 22 -15.12 3.55 9.38
C GLN A 22 -15.68 4.15 10.68
N ARG A 23 -15.47 3.46 11.80
CA ARG A 23 -15.78 4.01 13.12
C ARG A 23 -14.66 4.94 13.56
N ARG A 24 -15.02 6.15 14.01
CA ARG A 24 -14.09 7.14 14.53
C ARG A 24 -14.69 7.83 15.74
N LEU A 25 -13.87 8.13 16.74
CA LEU A 25 -14.31 8.81 17.98
C LEU A 25 -15.55 8.15 18.61
N GLY A 26 -15.66 6.82 18.49
CA GLY A 26 -16.73 6.05 19.09
C GLY A 26 -17.99 5.87 18.24
N ARG A 27 -18.04 6.40 17.00
CA ARG A 27 -19.27 6.37 16.17
C ARG A 27 -18.97 6.11 14.69
N TYR A 28 -19.93 5.52 14.00
CA TYR A 28 -20.01 5.51 12.54
C TYR A 28 -20.72 6.79 12.09
N GLU A 29 -20.26 7.38 10.99
CA GLU A 29 -20.89 8.52 10.34
C GLU A 29 -21.11 8.21 8.86
N HIS A 30 -22.36 8.34 8.40
CA HIS A 30 -22.69 8.24 6.98
C HIS A 30 -23.27 9.57 6.51
N VAL A 31 -22.74 10.07 5.38
CA VAL A 31 -23.07 11.39 4.83
C VAL A 31 -23.62 11.24 3.42
N THR A 32 -24.87 11.64 3.21
CA THR A 32 -25.47 11.73 1.88
C THR A 32 -25.62 13.19 1.45
N SER A 33 -24.96 13.56 0.37
CA SER A 33 -25.02 14.91 -0.22
C SER A 33 -26.30 15.09 -1.07
N LEU A 34 -27.23 15.93 -0.61
CA LEU A 34 -28.49 16.24 -1.30
C LEU A 34 -28.42 17.59 -2.02
N ARG A 35 -27.99 17.56 -3.30
CA ARG A 35 -27.77 18.78 -4.12
C ARG A 35 -28.34 18.64 -5.54
N PRO A 36 -29.67 18.51 -5.71
CA PRO A 36 -30.29 18.38 -7.03
C PRO A 36 -30.24 19.63 -7.91
N LEU A 37 -29.85 20.80 -7.38
CA LEU A 37 -29.76 22.10 -8.09
C LEU A 37 -31.09 22.65 -8.64
N GLN A 38 -32.19 21.96 -8.37
CA GLN A 38 -33.56 22.36 -8.67
C GLN A 38 -34.52 21.65 -7.71
N LEU A 39 -35.75 22.14 -7.60
CA LEU A 39 -36.78 21.46 -6.82
C LEU A 39 -37.21 20.17 -7.51
N VAL A 40 -37.31 19.08 -6.74
CA VAL A 40 -37.62 17.74 -7.25
C VAL A 40 -39.02 17.35 -6.83
N SER A 41 -39.87 16.96 -7.79
CA SER A 41 -41.26 16.60 -7.52
C SER A 41 -41.42 15.41 -6.56
N ARG A 42 -40.51 14.45 -6.65
CA ARG A 42 -40.45 13.26 -5.79
C ARG A 42 -39.03 13.02 -5.32
N LEU A 43 -38.65 13.68 -4.22
CA LEU A 43 -37.38 13.43 -3.53
C LEU A 43 -37.62 12.43 -2.39
N SER A 44 -36.82 11.36 -2.35
CA SER A 44 -36.77 10.42 -1.23
C SER A 44 -35.33 10.04 -0.97
N LEU A 45 -34.94 10.03 0.31
CA LEU A 45 -33.72 9.41 0.81
C LEU A 45 -34.14 8.36 1.82
N ASP A 46 -33.80 7.11 1.53
CA ASP A 46 -34.10 5.96 2.36
C ASP A 46 -32.77 5.32 2.81
N ILE A 47 -32.50 5.36 4.11
CA ILE A 47 -31.31 4.78 4.73
C ILE A 47 -31.79 3.62 5.62
N THR A 48 -31.28 2.42 5.38
CA THR A 48 -31.54 1.25 6.22
C THR A 48 -30.23 0.75 6.81
N ILE A 49 -30.13 0.79 8.13
CA ILE A 49 -29.00 0.25 8.90
C ILE A 49 -29.45 -1.10 9.46
N VAL A 50 -28.63 -2.13 9.24
CA VAL A 50 -28.84 -3.48 9.77
C VAL A 50 -27.53 -3.93 10.39
N ASP A 51 -27.57 -4.31 11.66
CA ASP A 51 -26.42 -4.88 12.36
C ASP A 51 -26.82 -6.17 13.10
N HIS A 52 -25.83 -6.99 13.46
CA HIS A 52 -26.05 -8.14 14.34
C HIS A 52 -26.19 -7.70 15.80
N SER A 53 -25.51 -6.62 16.17
CA SER A 53 -25.54 -6.00 17.48
C SER A 53 -26.65 -4.94 17.57
N LEU A 54 -27.00 -4.56 18.80
CA LEU A 54 -28.00 -3.51 19.03
C LEU A 54 -27.44 -2.15 18.56
N ILE A 55 -28.25 -1.40 17.81
CA ILE A 55 -27.89 -0.05 17.39
C ILE A 55 -28.03 0.89 18.59
N THR A 56 -26.96 1.60 18.93
CA THR A 56 -26.88 2.56 20.04
C THR A 56 -26.52 3.95 19.51
N ASP A 57 -26.77 5.00 20.30
CA ASP A 57 -26.36 6.39 19.97
C ASP A 57 -26.77 6.88 18.57
N LEU A 58 -27.92 6.41 18.07
CA LEU A 58 -28.46 6.84 16.79
C LEU A 58 -28.86 8.32 16.82
N GLU A 59 -28.31 9.10 15.88
CA GLU A 59 -28.51 10.53 15.76
C GLU A 59 -28.59 10.92 14.28
N VAL A 60 -29.62 11.68 13.91
CA VAL A 60 -29.75 12.29 12.58
C VAL A 60 -29.59 13.80 12.75
N LEU A 61 -28.56 14.36 12.13
CA LEU A 61 -28.23 15.79 12.28
C LEU A 61 -29.09 16.65 11.34
N PRO A 62 -29.31 17.93 11.70
CA PRO A 62 -29.85 18.93 10.78
C PRO A 62 -29.06 18.97 9.46
N LEU A 63 -29.75 19.31 8.37
CA LEU A 63 -29.11 19.47 7.06
C LEU A 63 -27.96 20.48 7.13
N ARG A 64 -26.79 20.11 6.60
CA ARG A 64 -25.59 20.95 6.62
C ARG A 64 -25.32 21.49 5.22
N ASN A 65 -25.46 22.80 5.03
CA ASN A 65 -24.95 23.48 3.84
C ASN A 65 -23.50 23.89 4.12
N GLY A 66 -22.49 23.25 3.49
CA GLY A 66 -21.06 23.54 3.77
C GLY A 66 -20.71 25.03 3.58
N ARG A 67 -19.73 25.65 4.24
CA ARG A 67 -18.79 25.29 5.33
C ARG A 67 -18.99 26.31 6.47
N SER A 68 -20.09 26.24 7.22
CA SER A 68 -20.27 27.07 8.40
C SER A 68 -20.17 26.23 9.67
N ASN A 69 -19.00 26.25 10.31
CA ASN A 69 -18.96 26.06 11.76
C ASN A 69 -19.56 27.32 12.38
N THR A 70 -20.89 27.36 12.53
CA THR A 70 -21.61 28.39 13.31
C THR A 70 -21.35 28.26 14.82
N ALA A 71 -20.15 27.82 15.24
CA ALA A 71 -19.78 27.74 16.64
C ALA A 71 -19.29 29.08 17.21
N ASN A 72 -18.87 30.06 16.38
CA ASN A 72 -18.23 31.29 16.86
C ASN A 72 -18.68 32.58 16.12
N ALA A 73 -19.99 32.79 15.93
CA ALA A 73 -20.53 34.12 15.61
C ALA A 73 -21.02 34.78 16.92
N PRO A 74 -20.70 36.06 17.22
CA PRO A 74 -21.03 36.70 18.50
C PRO A 74 -22.52 36.78 18.84
N ASN A 75 -23.41 36.51 17.88
CA ASN A 75 -24.86 36.58 18.00
C ASN A 75 -25.59 35.33 17.44
N ALA A 76 -24.98 34.14 17.50
CA ALA A 76 -25.69 32.92 17.11
C ALA A 76 -26.77 32.56 18.15
N PRO A 77 -28.02 32.24 17.73
CA PRO A 77 -29.07 31.79 18.65
C PRO A 77 -28.60 30.52 19.37
N LYS A 78 -28.87 30.45 20.69
CA LYS A 78 -28.53 29.29 21.53
C LYS A 78 -28.94 27.99 20.83
N ILE A 79 -27.94 27.19 20.45
CA ILE A 79 -28.13 25.88 19.84
C ILE A 79 -28.97 25.04 20.82
N PRO A 80 -30.11 24.46 20.40
CA PRO A 80 -30.89 23.59 21.28
C PRO A 80 -30.01 22.42 21.75
N ALA A 81 -30.18 22.02 23.00
CA ALA A 81 -29.34 21.03 23.69
C ALA A 81 -29.33 19.62 23.03
N LYS A 82 -30.13 19.41 21.99
CA LYS A 82 -30.12 18.23 21.12
C LYS A 82 -30.40 18.65 19.67
N PRO A 83 -29.56 18.29 18.70
CA PRO A 83 -29.82 18.59 17.29
C PRO A 83 -31.06 17.83 16.81
N GLU A 84 -32.01 18.54 16.20
CA GLU A 84 -33.23 17.95 15.68
C GLU A 84 -33.03 17.47 14.23
N PRO A 85 -33.62 16.32 13.86
CA PRO A 85 -33.53 15.83 12.49
C PRO A 85 -34.24 16.78 11.51
N PRO A 86 -33.88 16.74 10.21
CA PRO A 86 -34.55 17.54 9.20
C PRO A 86 -36.06 17.28 9.19
N ILE A 87 -36.86 18.34 9.01
CA ILE A 87 -38.31 18.25 8.91
C ILE A 87 -38.68 17.20 7.86
N THR A 88 -39.68 16.36 8.13
CA THR A 88 -40.12 15.17 7.34
C THR A 88 -39.27 13.91 7.47
N THR A 89 -38.23 13.91 8.31
CA THR A 89 -37.50 12.67 8.61
C THR A 89 -38.35 11.77 9.50
N VAL A 90 -38.60 10.55 9.06
CA VAL A 90 -39.24 9.48 9.85
C VAL A 90 -38.18 8.46 10.21
N ILE A 91 -38.00 8.21 11.51
CA ILE A 91 -37.05 7.22 12.04
C ILE A 91 -37.84 6.08 12.66
N LYS A 92 -37.65 4.88 12.16
CA LYS A 92 -38.16 3.64 12.75
C LYS A 92 -36.98 2.82 13.25
N ASN A 93 -36.83 2.75 14.57
CA ASN A 93 -35.74 2.02 15.21
C ASN A 93 -36.29 0.74 15.86
N GLU A 94 -35.81 -0.40 15.39
CA GLU A 94 -36.17 -1.74 15.84
C GLU A 94 -34.89 -2.49 16.24
N LYS A 95 -34.37 -2.23 17.44
CA LYS A 95 -33.21 -2.91 18.05
C LYS A 95 -31.94 -2.90 17.18
N ASN A 96 -31.84 -3.83 16.23
CA ASN A 96 -30.71 -4.06 15.34
C ASN A 96 -30.99 -3.63 13.89
N VAL A 97 -32.19 -3.13 13.60
CA VAL A 97 -32.59 -2.56 12.32
C VAL A 97 -33.10 -1.14 12.52
N CYS A 98 -32.56 -0.19 11.78
CA CYS A 98 -33.03 1.19 11.76
C CYS A 98 -33.37 1.61 10.33
N LYS A 99 -34.58 2.15 10.12
CA LYS A 99 -35.03 2.71 8.84
C LYS A 99 -35.26 4.21 9.00
N ILE A 100 -34.56 4.99 8.19
CA ILE A 100 -34.64 6.45 8.15
C ILE A 100 -35.12 6.85 6.76
N THR A 101 -36.27 7.53 6.71
CA THR A 101 -36.82 8.06 5.46
C THR A 101 -36.92 9.57 5.55
N PHE A 102 -36.36 10.26 4.56
CA PHE A 102 -36.50 11.71 4.38
C PHE A 102 -37.11 11.98 3.01
N SER A 103 -38.34 12.51 2.98
CA SER A 103 -39.14 12.66 1.76
C SER A 103 -39.89 13.99 1.70
N PRO A 104 -39.19 15.13 1.55
CA PRO A 104 -39.84 16.44 1.50
C PRO A 104 -40.55 16.66 0.16
N ASN A 105 -41.77 17.18 0.21
CA ASN A 105 -42.47 17.65 -0.99
C ASN A 105 -41.89 18.99 -1.50
N ILE A 106 -42.31 19.45 -2.69
CA ILE A 106 -41.80 20.70 -3.31
C ILE A 106 -41.95 21.91 -2.38
N VAL A 107 -43.07 22.03 -1.68
CA VAL A 107 -43.34 23.16 -0.78
C VAL A 107 -42.39 23.14 0.43
N GLN A 108 -42.09 21.96 0.96
CA GLN A 108 -41.14 21.78 2.05
C GLN A 108 -39.69 22.02 1.58
N GLN A 109 -39.33 21.55 0.39
CA GLN A 109 -38.02 21.84 -0.21
C GLN A 109 -37.82 23.35 -0.39
N ALA A 110 -38.83 24.06 -0.90
CA ALA A 110 -38.79 25.51 -1.08
C ALA A 110 -38.63 26.30 0.23
N LYS A 111 -39.08 25.74 1.36
CA LYS A 111 -38.85 26.33 2.70
C LYS A 111 -37.43 26.12 3.21
N ILE A 112 -36.75 25.06 2.76
CA ILE A 112 -35.37 24.74 3.13
C ILE A 112 -34.40 25.54 2.25
N THR A 113 -34.69 25.62 0.94
CA THR A 113 -33.80 26.23 -0.03
C THR A 113 -34.54 26.76 -1.26
N THR A 114 -34.05 27.86 -1.83
CA THR A 114 -34.57 28.44 -3.08
C THR A 114 -33.83 27.97 -4.33
N ASN A 115 -32.60 27.46 -4.19
CA ASN A 115 -31.74 27.02 -5.31
C ASN A 115 -31.69 25.49 -5.47
N GLY A 116 -32.51 24.76 -4.71
CA GLY A 116 -32.56 23.29 -4.74
C GLY A 116 -31.37 22.59 -4.07
N ILE A 117 -30.46 23.30 -3.40
CA ILE A 117 -29.39 22.70 -2.59
C ILE A 117 -29.90 22.53 -1.16
N LEU A 118 -30.13 21.28 -0.75
CA LEU A 118 -30.65 20.95 0.59
C LEU A 118 -29.52 20.79 1.61
N GLY A 119 -28.37 20.26 1.20
CA GLY A 119 -27.18 20.09 2.03
C GLY A 119 -26.81 18.64 2.27
N ASP A 120 -25.95 18.42 3.27
CA ASP A 120 -25.52 17.10 3.70
C ASP A 120 -26.51 16.55 4.74
N PHE A 121 -27.04 15.36 4.46
CA PHE A 121 -27.84 14.57 5.39
C PHE A 121 -26.90 13.61 6.12
N VAL A 122 -26.76 13.78 7.43
CA VAL A 122 -25.76 13.07 8.23
C VAL A 122 -26.44 12.17 9.25
N VAL A 123 -26.11 10.88 9.21
CA VAL A 123 -26.55 9.89 10.20
C VAL A 123 -25.34 9.40 10.98
N ARG A 124 -25.45 9.43 12.30
CA ARG A 124 -24.45 8.89 13.23
C ARG A 124 -25.07 7.78 14.06
N TYR A 125 -24.30 6.74 14.32
CA TYR A 125 -24.71 5.66 15.22
C TYR A 125 -23.48 4.94 15.76
N ASP A 126 -23.66 4.15 16.81
CA ASP A 126 -22.70 3.12 17.21
C ASP A 126 -23.47 1.81 17.38
N VAL A 127 -22.75 0.74 17.69
CA VAL A 127 -23.34 -0.54 18.03
C VAL A 127 -22.94 -0.91 19.46
N GLN A 128 -23.81 -1.67 20.12
CA GLN A 128 -23.47 -2.29 21.39
C GLN A 128 -22.28 -3.25 21.18
N ARG A 129 -21.31 -3.21 22.09
CA ARG A 129 -20.09 -4.02 22.02
C ARG A 129 -19.85 -4.69 23.36
N ASP A 130 -19.49 -5.96 23.32
CA ASP A 130 -19.12 -6.74 24.51
C ASP A 130 -17.62 -6.57 24.82
N MET A 131 -17.23 -6.74 26.10
CA MET A 131 -15.86 -6.56 26.60
C MET A 131 -14.90 -7.72 26.24
N GLY A 132 -15.09 -8.39 25.09
CA GLY A 132 -14.42 -9.63 24.74
C GLY A 132 -13.43 -9.54 23.57
N ILE A 133 -13.29 -10.66 22.86
CA ILE A 133 -12.39 -10.82 21.70
C ILE A 133 -12.82 -10.04 20.45
N GLY A 134 -13.93 -9.28 20.50
CA GLY A 134 -14.56 -8.65 19.34
C GLY A 134 -15.79 -9.42 18.84
N ASP A 135 -16.44 -8.91 17.79
CA ASP A 135 -17.57 -9.56 17.11
C ASP A 135 -17.10 -10.22 15.81
N ILE A 136 -17.41 -11.50 15.61
CA ILE A 136 -17.04 -12.26 14.42
C ILE A 136 -18.30 -12.67 13.67
N GLN A 137 -18.51 -12.07 12.52
CA GLN A 137 -19.65 -12.34 11.65
C GLN A 137 -19.21 -13.24 10.50
N VAL A 138 -19.83 -14.40 10.33
CA VAL A 138 -19.48 -15.37 9.28
C VAL A 138 -20.64 -15.53 8.30
N LEU A 139 -20.40 -15.29 7.01
CA LEU A 139 -21.41 -15.44 5.97
C LEU A 139 -20.77 -15.96 4.68
N ASN A 140 -21.38 -16.99 4.05
CA ASN A 140 -20.98 -17.54 2.75
C ASN A 140 -19.47 -17.82 2.62
N GLY A 141 -18.89 -18.47 3.62
CA GLY A 141 -17.46 -18.76 3.61
C GLY A 141 -16.59 -17.49 3.69
N HIS A 142 -17.09 -16.39 4.23
CA HIS A 142 -16.31 -15.20 4.57
C HIS A 142 -16.58 -14.85 6.02
N PHE A 143 -15.68 -14.08 6.63
CA PHE A 143 -16.00 -13.45 7.91
C PHE A 143 -15.49 -12.02 8.01
N VAL A 144 -16.09 -11.27 8.92
CA VAL A 144 -15.62 -9.97 9.37
C VAL A 144 -15.41 -10.06 10.87
N HIS A 145 -14.23 -9.66 11.33
CA HIS A 145 -13.91 -9.59 12.75
C HIS A 145 -13.76 -8.13 13.15
N TYR A 146 -14.71 -7.64 13.96
CA TYR A 146 -14.73 -6.31 14.53
C TYR A 146 -14.09 -6.32 15.91
N PHE A 147 -12.90 -5.74 16.04
CA PHE A 147 -12.18 -5.65 17.31
C PHE A 147 -12.17 -4.20 17.82
N ALA A 148 -12.93 -3.95 18.89
CA ALA A 148 -13.03 -2.62 19.52
C ALA A 148 -13.41 -2.73 21.01
N PRO A 149 -12.50 -3.23 21.87
CA PRO A 149 -12.76 -3.36 23.30
C PRO A 149 -12.99 -1.99 23.97
N LYS A 150 -13.94 -1.95 24.92
CA LYS A 150 -14.24 -0.76 25.74
C LYS A 150 -13.55 -0.85 27.10
N ASP A 151 -13.42 0.29 27.77
CA ASP A 151 -12.98 0.41 29.18
C ASP A 151 -11.57 -0.10 29.50
N LEU A 152 -10.68 -0.13 28.50
CA LEU A 152 -9.26 -0.43 28.73
C LEU A 152 -8.52 0.76 29.37
N PRO A 153 -7.52 0.49 30.23
CA PRO A 153 -6.66 1.54 30.75
C PRO A 153 -5.85 2.16 29.61
N VAL A 154 -5.64 3.48 29.69
CA VAL A 154 -4.92 4.19 28.63
C VAL A 154 -3.42 3.94 28.76
N VAL A 155 -2.79 3.65 27.61
CA VAL A 155 -1.35 3.46 27.49
C VAL A 155 -0.65 4.82 27.39
N PRO A 156 0.40 5.09 28.19
CA PRO A 156 1.21 6.29 28.04
C PRO A 156 1.81 6.41 26.64
N LYS A 157 1.97 7.63 26.13
CA LYS A 157 2.59 7.88 24.81
C LYS A 157 3.82 8.76 24.86
N ASN A 158 4.73 8.50 23.93
CA ASN A 158 5.90 9.30 23.63
C ASN A 158 5.66 9.99 22.28
N VAL A 159 5.39 11.29 22.29
CA VAL A 159 4.99 12.04 21.08
C VAL A 159 6.01 13.11 20.69
N VAL A 160 6.45 13.09 19.43
CA VAL A 160 7.26 14.17 18.86
C VAL A 160 6.45 14.93 17.82
N PHE A 161 6.21 16.21 18.08
CA PHE A 161 5.53 17.11 17.15
C PHE A 161 6.56 17.76 16.24
N VAL A 162 6.48 17.47 14.94
CA VAL A 162 7.39 18.01 13.91
C VAL A 162 6.61 19.00 13.06
N ILE A 163 6.88 20.29 13.26
CA ILE A 163 6.04 21.40 12.82
C ILE A 163 6.78 22.26 11.81
N ASP A 164 6.18 22.41 10.63
CA ASP A 164 6.69 23.30 9.59
C ASP A 164 6.58 24.77 10.04
N THR A 165 7.67 25.50 9.85
CA THR A 165 7.83 26.93 10.12
C THR A 165 8.50 27.61 8.93
N SER A 166 8.32 27.08 7.73
CA SER A 166 8.70 27.72 6.47
C SER A 166 7.92 29.01 6.23
N ALA A 167 8.40 29.85 5.32
CA ALA A 167 7.78 31.15 5.05
C ALA A 167 6.31 31.06 4.58
N SER A 168 5.90 29.96 3.94
CA SER A 168 4.51 29.72 3.49
C SER A 168 3.52 29.63 4.66
N MET A 169 3.98 29.22 5.84
CA MET A 169 3.14 29.12 7.05
C MET A 169 2.71 30.48 7.63
N LEU A 170 3.20 31.60 7.08
CA LEU A 170 2.87 32.95 7.55
C LEU A 170 1.36 33.22 7.56
N GLY A 171 0.91 33.96 8.57
CA GLY A 171 -0.49 34.38 8.70
C GLY A 171 -1.34 33.41 9.50
N THR A 172 -2.47 33.00 8.93
CA THR A 172 -3.49 32.19 9.64
C THR A 172 -3.01 30.77 9.95
N LYS A 173 -2.24 30.15 9.04
CA LYS A 173 -1.75 28.77 9.18
C LYS A 173 -0.91 28.56 10.44
N ILE A 174 0.13 29.36 10.64
CA ILE A 174 0.95 29.27 11.86
C ILE A 174 0.16 29.64 13.12
N ARG A 175 -0.74 30.63 13.06
CA ARG A 175 -1.56 31.04 14.21
C ARG A 175 -2.47 29.89 14.67
N GLN A 176 -3.22 29.31 13.75
CA GLN A 176 -4.10 28.16 14.04
C GLN A 176 -3.31 26.93 14.50
N THR A 177 -2.12 26.71 13.94
CA THR A 177 -1.21 25.64 14.38
C THR A 177 -0.80 25.85 15.84
N LYS A 178 -0.37 27.07 16.23
CA LYS A 178 -0.03 27.40 17.63
C LYS A 178 -1.22 27.18 18.56
N ASP A 179 -2.41 27.65 18.18
CA ASP A 179 -3.64 27.52 18.96
C ASP A 179 -4.02 26.05 19.19
N ALA A 180 -3.88 25.21 18.15
CA ALA A 180 -4.08 23.77 18.25
C ALA A 180 -3.08 23.13 19.22
N LEU A 181 -1.78 23.43 19.09
CA LEU A 181 -0.74 22.88 19.96
C LEU A 181 -0.92 23.31 21.42
N PHE A 182 -1.38 24.54 21.68
CA PHE A 182 -1.72 25.00 23.03
C PHE A 182 -2.88 24.22 23.64
N THR A 183 -3.81 23.77 22.81
CA THR A 183 -4.94 22.96 23.25
C THR A 183 -4.50 21.50 23.49
N ILE A 184 -3.77 20.91 22.54
CA ILE A 184 -3.20 19.56 22.65
C ILE A 184 -2.33 19.41 23.91
N LEU A 185 -1.54 20.43 24.27
CA LEU A 185 -0.74 20.44 25.49
C LEU A 185 -1.55 20.29 26.78
N LYS A 186 -2.84 20.68 26.79
CA LYS A 186 -3.73 20.48 27.94
C LYS A 186 -4.24 19.05 28.03
N ASP A 187 -4.29 18.35 26.90
CA ASP A 187 -4.82 16.99 26.77
C ASP A 187 -3.72 15.93 26.94
N LEU A 188 -2.44 16.33 27.01
CA LEU A 188 -1.34 15.46 27.40
C LEU A 188 -1.46 15.05 28.88
N ARG A 189 -1.20 13.77 29.14
CA ARG A 189 -1.38 13.17 30.47
C ARG A 189 -0.06 13.15 31.23
N PRO A 190 -0.07 13.14 32.58
CA PRO A 190 1.15 13.10 33.37
C PRO A 190 2.11 11.94 33.06
N GLY A 191 1.58 10.80 32.58
CA GLY A 191 2.39 9.64 32.16
C GLY A 191 3.02 9.78 30.76
N ASP A 192 2.58 10.75 29.96
CA ASP A 192 3.09 10.95 28.62
C ASP A 192 4.45 11.65 28.62
N ARG A 193 5.18 11.50 27.53
CA ARG A 193 6.38 12.27 27.23
C ARG A 193 6.25 12.94 25.87
N PHE A 194 6.83 14.12 25.73
CA PHE A 194 6.72 14.87 24.49
C PHE A 194 7.96 15.70 24.16
N ASN A 195 8.05 16.10 22.89
CA ASN A 195 8.98 17.12 22.43
C ASN A 195 8.45 17.83 21.18
N PHE A 196 9.00 19.01 20.88
CA PHE A 196 8.68 19.80 19.70
C PHE A 196 9.92 19.99 18.83
N ILE A 197 9.74 19.82 17.53
CA ILE A 197 10.70 20.11 16.50
C ILE A 197 10.05 21.10 15.56
N SER A 198 10.64 22.28 15.41
CA SER A 198 10.27 23.21 14.35
C SER A 198 11.28 23.11 13.21
N PHE A 199 10.80 23.04 11.97
CA PHE A 199 11.69 22.96 10.83
C PHE A 199 11.34 23.99 9.76
N SER A 200 12.37 24.44 9.06
CA SER A 200 12.28 25.20 7.82
C SER A 200 13.53 24.90 6.98
N SER A 201 14.33 25.91 6.59
CA SER A 201 15.71 25.71 6.16
C SER A 201 16.61 25.21 7.29
N LYS A 202 16.25 25.53 8.54
CA LYS A 202 16.95 25.08 9.76
C LYS A 202 15.99 24.26 10.62
N ILE A 203 16.54 23.29 11.34
CA ILE A 203 15.78 22.45 12.28
C ILE A 203 16.14 22.89 13.70
N LYS A 204 15.13 23.11 14.54
CA LYS A 204 15.30 23.44 15.95
C LYS A 204 14.49 22.47 16.79
N VAL A 205 15.14 21.86 17.76
CA VAL A 205 14.52 20.97 18.74
C VAL A 205 14.36 21.74 20.05
N TRP A 206 13.17 21.72 20.65
CA TRP A 206 12.90 22.44 21.90
C TRP A 206 13.78 21.95 23.05
N GLN A 207 13.86 20.63 23.24
CA GLN A 207 14.71 19.99 24.24
C GLN A 207 15.61 18.95 23.58
N PRO A 208 16.84 19.30 23.19
CA PRO A 208 17.74 18.37 22.50
C PRO A 208 17.99 17.09 23.32
N ASN A 209 18.12 15.96 22.62
CA ASN A 209 18.56 14.66 23.15
C ASN A 209 17.68 14.03 24.25
N ARG A 210 16.47 14.52 24.48
CA ARG A 210 15.55 13.90 25.46
C ARG A 210 14.08 14.11 25.12
N LEU A 211 13.22 13.20 25.57
CA LEU A 211 11.79 13.46 25.68
C LEU A 211 11.46 13.96 27.09
N VAL A 212 10.52 14.90 27.17
CA VAL A 212 10.21 15.60 28.42
C VAL A 212 8.93 15.03 29.02
N PRO A 213 8.90 14.70 30.32
CA PRO A 213 7.65 14.31 30.98
C PRO A 213 6.68 15.48 31.04
N VAL A 214 5.38 15.17 31.07
CA VAL A 214 4.32 16.18 31.20
C VAL A 214 4.22 16.65 32.64
N THR A 215 4.61 17.89 32.88
CA THR A 215 4.54 18.58 34.17
C THR A 215 4.03 20.01 33.94
N PRO A 216 3.47 20.69 34.96
CA PRO A 216 3.07 22.09 34.82
C PRO A 216 4.21 23.01 34.33
N LEU A 217 5.45 22.75 34.77
CA LEU A 217 6.63 23.49 34.35
C LEU A 217 7.00 23.21 32.90
N SER A 218 7.09 21.94 32.50
CA SER A 218 7.44 21.58 31.10
C SER A 218 6.37 22.04 30.12
N VAL A 219 5.08 21.97 30.48
CA VAL A 219 3.98 22.50 29.67
C VAL A 219 4.09 24.02 29.51
N ARG A 220 4.39 24.76 30.59
CA ARG A 220 4.60 26.21 30.53
C ARG A 220 5.76 26.57 29.60
N ASP A 221 6.88 25.85 29.71
CA ASP A 221 8.08 26.14 28.93
C ASP A 221 7.93 25.72 27.46
N ALA A 222 7.16 24.66 27.18
CA ALA A 222 6.75 24.28 25.83
C ALA A 222 5.85 25.35 25.18
N LYS A 223 4.91 25.93 25.94
CA LYS A 223 4.08 27.04 25.43
C LYS A 223 4.92 28.24 25.01
N LYS A 224 5.99 28.57 25.74
CA LYS A 224 6.93 29.63 25.35
C LYS A 224 7.62 29.29 24.02
N PHE A 225 8.08 28.05 23.85
CA PHE A 225 8.69 27.61 22.60
C PHE A 225 7.72 27.73 21.42
N ILE A 226 6.49 27.23 21.56
CA ILE A 226 5.44 27.33 20.53
C ILE A 226 5.12 28.80 20.20
N PHE A 227 5.01 29.65 21.21
CA PHE A 227 4.75 31.08 21.01
C PHE A 227 5.83 31.74 20.15
N MET A 228 7.10 31.36 20.33
CA MET A 228 8.25 31.90 19.60
C MET A 228 8.46 31.32 18.19
N LEU A 229 7.61 30.40 17.72
CA LEU A 229 7.73 29.88 16.34
C LEU A 229 7.50 31.01 15.32
N MET A 230 8.46 31.23 14.43
CA MET A 230 8.43 32.28 13.42
C MET A 230 8.58 31.67 12.03
N PRO A 231 7.59 31.83 11.14
CA PRO A 231 7.67 31.39 9.75
C PRO A 231 8.84 32.05 9.01
N THR A 232 9.79 31.28 8.50
CA THR A 232 10.94 31.78 7.76
C THR A 232 11.67 30.65 6.99
N GLY A 233 12.31 30.98 5.87
CA GLY A 233 13.09 30.03 5.08
C GLY A 233 12.24 29.04 4.27
N GLY A 234 12.89 28.00 3.76
CA GLY A 234 12.28 26.91 2.99
C GLY A 234 11.84 25.73 3.87
N THR A 235 11.78 24.54 3.30
CA THR A 235 11.10 23.37 3.89
C THR A 235 11.99 22.12 3.79
N ASN A 236 12.64 21.74 4.88
CA ASN A 236 13.49 20.54 4.96
C ASN A 236 12.77 19.37 5.63
N ILE A 237 11.92 18.67 4.87
CA ILE A 237 11.09 17.56 5.37
C ILE A 237 11.96 16.39 5.83
N ASP A 238 12.91 15.96 5.00
CA ASP A 238 13.75 14.79 5.28
C ASP A 238 14.52 14.98 6.59
N GLY A 239 15.25 16.09 6.73
CA GLY A 239 16.02 16.37 7.93
C GLY A 239 15.14 16.45 9.18
N ALA A 240 13.94 17.00 9.06
CA ALA A 240 13.00 17.10 10.18
C ALA A 240 12.53 15.71 10.65
N ILE A 241 12.16 14.83 9.71
CA ILE A 241 11.78 13.45 10.01
C ILE A 241 12.95 12.65 10.56
N GLN A 242 14.16 12.79 10.00
CA GLN A 242 15.35 12.14 10.53
C GLN A 242 15.64 12.58 11.97
N THR A 243 15.51 13.87 12.27
CA THR A 243 15.72 14.42 13.62
C THR A 243 14.69 13.89 14.61
N GLY A 244 13.41 13.91 14.24
CA GLY A 244 12.34 13.37 15.09
C GLY A 244 12.46 11.86 15.32
N SER A 245 12.86 11.13 14.27
CA SER A 245 13.08 9.68 14.34
C SER A 245 14.27 9.33 15.23
N SER A 246 15.38 10.06 15.13
CA SER A 246 16.52 9.85 16.02
C SER A 246 16.14 10.12 17.47
N LEU A 247 15.44 11.23 17.75
CA LEU A 247 15.03 11.58 19.10
C LEU A 247 14.16 10.48 19.77
N LEU A 248 13.20 9.92 19.03
CA LEU A 248 12.39 8.79 19.52
C LEU A 248 13.22 7.52 19.69
N ARG A 249 14.07 7.18 18.71
CA ARG A 249 14.92 6.00 18.75
C ARG A 249 15.89 6.04 19.93
N ASP A 250 16.55 7.17 20.15
CA ASP A 250 17.51 7.36 21.23
C ASP A 250 16.83 7.24 22.59
N TYR A 251 15.59 7.75 22.72
CA TYR A 251 14.76 7.51 23.90
C TYR A 251 14.41 6.02 24.08
N LEU A 252 13.99 5.33 23.02
CA LEU A 252 13.62 3.91 23.06
C LEU A 252 14.80 2.97 23.40
N LEU A 253 16.02 3.38 23.08
CA LEU A 253 17.25 2.68 23.44
C LEU A 253 17.81 3.10 24.81
N GLY A 254 17.30 4.19 25.37
CA GLY A 254 17.77 4.78 26.61
C GLY A 254 17.22 4.08 27.87
N PRO A 255 17.83 4.34 29.04
CA PRO A 255 17.41 3.75 30.31
C PRO A 255 16.04 4.26 30.79
N ASP A 256 15.60 5.42 30.31
CA ASP A 256 14.32 6.04 30.66
C ASP A 256 13.13 5.52 29.82
N ALA A 257 13.38 4.57 28.92
CA ALA A 257 12.36 3.98 28.05
C ALA A 257 11.32 3.22 28.88
N SER A 258 10.05 3.59 28.73
CA SER A 258 8.95 2.80 29.28
C SER A 258 8.56 1.68 28.30
N PRO A 259 8.66 0.39 28.69
CA PRO A 259 8.28 -0.73 27.82
C PRO A 259 6.78 -0.78 27.52
N ASN A 260 5.95 -0.13 28.35
CA ASN A 260 4.50 -0.06 28.18
C ASN A 260 4.08 1.32 27.70
N SER A 261 4.67 1.79 26.60
CA SER A 261 4.31 3.07 25.99
C SER A 261 4.33 2.98 24.48
N VAL A 262 3.46 3.75 23.84
CA VAL A 262 3.46 3.86 22.37
C VAL A 262 4.23 5.09 21.94
N SER A 263 4.97 4.98 20.84
CA SER A 263 5.76 6.08 20.31
C SER A 263 5.21 6.52 18.96
N LEU A 264 5.10 7.84 18.75
CA LEU A 264 4.56 8.39 17.51
C LEU A 264 5.13 9.78 17.17
N ILE A 265 5.22 10.05 15.88
CA ILE A 265 5.53 11.37 15.31
C ILE A 265 4.24 11.95 14.73
N ILE A 266 3.96 13.22 15.04
CA ILE A 266 2.93 14.01 14.36
C ILE A 266 3.67 15.05 13.52
N PHE A 267 3.64 14.86 12.20
CA PHE A 267 4.30 15.71 11.22
C PHE A 267 3.29 16.63 10.53
N LEU A 268 3.55 17.93 10.52
CA LEU A 268 2.67 18.95 9.95
C LEU A 268 3.44 19.83 8.97
N THR A 269 2.90 20.00 7.76
CA THR A 269 3.44 20.91 6.72
C THR A 269 2.34 21.52 5.86
N ASP A 270 2.61 22.67 5.26
CA ASP A 270 1.77 23.31 4.25
C ASP A 270 2.41 23.32 2.85
N GLY A 271 3.57 22.68 2.69
CA GLY A 271 4.39 22.81 1.49
C GLY A 271 5.08 21.53 1.04
N ARG A 272 5.81 21.66 -0.07
CA ARG A 272 6.70 20.64 -0.63
C ARG A 272 8.11 20.80 -0.06
N PRO A 273 8.94 19.75 -0.08
CA PRO A 273 10.34 19.88 0.29
C PRO A 273 11.06 20.84 -0.68
N THR A 274 11.83 21.79 -0.14
CA THR A 274 12.57 22.80 -0.91
C THR A 274 14.03 22.96 -0.45
N VAL A 275 14.39 22.33 0.67
CA VAL A 275 15.74 22.40 1.26
C VAL A 275 16.15 21.00 1.70
N GLY A 276 17.42 20.64 1.53
CA GLY A 276 17.90 19.29 1.83
C GLY A 276 17.51 18.30 0.74
N GLU A 277 17.11 17.09 1.13
CA GLU A 277 16.58 16.09 0.21
C GLU A 277 15.16 16.50 -0.24
N MET A 278 14.97 16.60 -1.55
CA MET A 278 13.73 17.06 -2.19
C MET A 278 13.01 15.94 -2.95
N GLN A 279 13.70 14.84 -3.22
CA GLN A 279 13.17 13.74 -3.99
C GLN A 279 12.27 12.85 -3.11
N SER A 280 10.96 12.88 -3.35
CA SER A 280 9.96 12.18 -2.53
C SER A 280 10.29 10.69 -2.31
N THR A 281 10.87 10.00 -3.29
CA THR A 281 11.29 8.59 -3.15
C THR A 281 12.47 8.40 -2.20
N ALA A 282 13.46 9.30 -2.20
CA ALA A 282 14.59 9.27 -1.29
C ALA A 282 14.12 9.56 0.15
N ILE A 283 13.26 10.57 0.33
CA ILE A 283 12.65 10.91 1.63
C ILE A 283 11.93 9.69 2.21
N LEU A 284 11.08 9.01 1.43
CA LEU A 284 10.38 7.80 1.89
C LEU A 284 11.35 6.67 2.29
N GLY A 285 12.41 6.45 1.52
CA GLY A 285 13.44 5.46 1.83
C GLY A 285 14.22 5.78 3.11
N ASN A 286 14.59 7.05 3.28
CA ASN A 286 15.27 7.56 4.48
C ASN A 286 14.37 7.45 5.71
N THR A 287 13.09 7.85 5.59
CA THR A 287 12.11 7.73 6.68
C THR A 287 11.96 6.28 7.12
N ARG A 288 11.74 5.35 6.18
CA ARG A 288 11.63 3.92 6.50
C ARG A 288 12.85 3.39 7.25
N SER A 289 14.04 3.80 6.82
CA SER A 289 15.31 3.39 7.43
C SER A 289 15.51 3.96 8.83
N ALA A 290 14.95 5.15 9.09
CA ALA A 290 15.01 5.81 10.39
C ALA A 290 14.00 5.24 11.40
N VAL A 291 12.79 4.91 10.95
CA VAL A 291 11.70 4.41 11.81
C VAL A 291 11.88 2.94 12.18
N GLN A 292 12.29 2.09 11.23
CA GLN A 292 12.51 0.64 11.45
C GLN A 292 11.34 -0.07 12.13
N GLU A 293 10.10 0.31 11.80
CA GLU A 293 8.87 -0.25 12.37
C GLU A 293 8.74 -0.10 13.91
N LYS A 294 9.47 0.86 14.52
CA LYS A 294 9.47 1.08 15.99
C LYS A 294 8.43 2.05 16.51
N PHE A 295 7.89 2.93 15.66
CA PHE A 295 6.91 3.94 16.01
C PHE A 295 6.13 4.37 14.77
N CYS A 296 4.96 5.00 14.98
CA CYS A 296 4.14 5.44 13.85
C CYS A 296 4.36 6.90 13.47
N ILE A 297 4.19 7.22 12.19
CA ILE A 297 4.22 8.59 11.68
C ILE A 297 2.83 8.97 11.18
N PHE A 298 2.26 9.99 11.80
CA PHE A 298 1.02 10.61 11.39
C PHE A 298 1.34 11.92 10.67
N THR A 299 0.81 12.12 9.47
CA THR A 299 1.09 13.31 8.66
C THR A 299 -0.14 14.19 8.51
N ILE A 300 0.07 15.50 8.53
CA ILE A 300 -0.98 16.51 8.38
C ILE A 300 -0.54 17.51 7.32
N GLY A 301 -1.29 17.57 6.22
CA GLY A 301 -1.07 18.54 5.15
C GLY A 301 -2.10 19.66 5.22
N ILE A 302 -1.63 20.92 5.22
CA ILE A 302 -2.49 22.11 5.22
C ILE A 302 -2.46 22.78 3.84
N GLY A 303 -3.62 23.04 3.25
CA GLY A 303 -3.73 23.80 2.00
C GLY A 303 -3.60 22.97 0.73
N ASN A 304 -3.16 23.57 -0.37
CA ASN A 304 -3.09 22.88 -1.67
C ASN A 304 -1.65 22.72 -2.18
N ASP A 305 -0.69 23.38 -1.56
CA ASP A 305 0.71 23.40 -1.97
C ASP A 305 1.54 22.25 -1.38
N VAL A 306 0.87 21.23 -0.81
CA VAL A 306 1.47 20.06 -0.18
C VAL A 306 1.67 18.93 -1.20
N ASP A 307 2.78 18.19 -1.11
CA ASP A 307 2.90 16.88 -1.78
C ASP A 307 2.14 15.82 -0.98
N TYR A 308 0.83 15.73 -1.24
CA TYR A 308 -0.05 14.81 -0.54
C TYR A 308 0.32 13.34 -0.75
N ARG A 309 0.90 13.00 -1.90
CA ARG A 309 1.33 11.63 -2.20
C ARG A 309 2.52 11.23 -1.34
N LEU A 310 3.47 12.14 -1.15
CA LEU A 310 4.59 11.94 -0.22
C LEU A 310 4.08 11.74 1.21
N LEU A 311 3.22 12.63 1.72
CA LEU A 311 2.72 12.56 3.09
C LEU A 311 1.89 11.31 3.37
N GLU A 312 1.01 10.93 2.44
CA GLU A 312 0.18 9.74 2.56
C GLU A 312 1.02 8.47 2.57
N ARG A 313 1.97 8.34 1.63
CA ARG A 313 2.90 7.19 1.62
C ARG A 313 3.77 7.16 2.87
N MET A 314 4.24 8.31 3.35
CA MET A 314 5.06 8.38 4.56
C MET A 314 4.30 7.86 5.77
N ALA A 315 3.03 8.24 5.94
CA ALA A 315 2.21 7.76 7.05
C ALA A 315 1.89 6.26 6.92
N LEU A 316 1.40 5.82 5.76
CA LEU A 316 0.99 4.43 5.51
C LEU A 316 2.16 3.45 5.61
N GLU A 317 3.37 3.83 5.19
CA GLU A 317 4.56 2.98 5.28
C GLU A 317 5.11 2.86 6.71
N ASN A 318 4.61 3.68 7.65
CA ASN A 318 5.05 3.75 9.04
C ASN A 318 3.84 3.75 9.99
N CYS A 319 2.90 2.80 9.79
CA CYS A 319 1.75 2.49 10.66
C CYS A 319 0.82 3.65 11.08
N GLY A 320 0.92 4.81 10.41
CA GLY A 320 0.07 5.96 10.67
C GLY A 320 -0.88 6.26 9.51
N MET A 321 -1.58 7.37 9.65
CA MET A 321 -2.48 7.90 8.62
C MET A 321 -2.19 9.36 8.31
N MET A 322 -2.69 9.81 7.17
CA MET A 322 -2.58 11.19 6.72
C MET A 322 -3.90 11.93 6.92
N ARG A 323 -3.83 13.20 7.32
CA ARG A 323 -4.96 14.12 7.35
C ARG A 323 -4.75 15.32 6.43
N ARG A 324 -5.75 15.62 5.62
CA ARG A 324 -5.82 16.87 4.85
C ARG A 324 -6.64 17.92 5.59
N ILE A 325 -6.10 19.14 5.66
CA ILE A 325 -6.76 20.32 6.23
C ILE A 325 -6.83 21.39 5.15
N ASN A 326 -8.04 21.89 4.87
CA ASN A 326 -8.21 23.00 3.93
C ASN A 326 -7.86 24.33 4.63
N GLU A 327 -7.21 25.25 3.92
CA GLU A 327 -6.81 26.57 4.47
C GLU A 327 -7.99 27.42 4.96
N GLU A 328 -9.15 27.30 4.31
CA GLU A 328 -10.37 28.01 4.69
C GLU A 328 -11.11 27.38 5.87
N ALA A 329 -10.73 26.16 6.28
CA ALA A 329 -11.34 25.48 7.40
C ALA A 329 -10.75 25.98 8.73
N ASP A 330 -11.44 25.70 9.83
CA ASP A 330 -10.86 25.88 11.16
C ASP A 330 -9.78 24.81 11.38
N ALA A 331 -8.55 25.11 10.91
CA ALA A 331 -7.41 24.21 11.04
C ALA A 331 -7.12 23.87 12.51
N SER A 332 -7.44 24.77 13.45
CA SER A 332 -7.26 24.50 14.87
C SER A 332 -8.18 23.38 15.34
N ALA A 333 -9.47 23.48 15.01
CA ALA A 333 -10.46 22.44 15.33
C ALA A 333 -10.15 21.12 14.61
N MET A 334 -9.70 21.16 13.34
CA MET A 334 -9.35 19.95 12.60
C MET A 334 -8.10 19.25 13.16
N LEU A 335 -7.06 20.01 13.53
CA LEU A 335 -5.87 19.48 14.19
C LEU A 335 -6.21 18.85 15.54
N LYS A 336 -7.06 19.52 16.32
CA LYS A 336 -7.53 18.97 17.59
C LYS A 336 -8.34 17.68 17.36
N GLY A 337 -9.30 17.68 16.46
CA GLY A 337 -10.12 16.50 16.18
C GLY A 337 -9.27 15.32 15.69
N PHE A 338 -8.22 15.58 14.90
CA PHE A 338 -7.26 14.56 14.53
C PHE A 338 -6.47 14.03 15.74
N TYR A 339 -6.01 14.91 16.63
CA TYR A 339 -5.33 14.50 17.85
C TYR A 339 -6.27 13.74 18.80
N ASP A 340 -7.55 14.08 18.87
CA ASP A 340 -8.53 13.36 19.68
C ASP A 340 -8.69 11.90 19.21
N GLU A 341 -8.53 11.63 17.90
CA GLU A 341 -8.55 10.30 17.28
C GLU A 341 -7.33 9.46 17.71
N ILE A 342 -6.13 10.04 17.70
CA ILE A 342 -4.87 9.30 17.94
C ILE A 342 -4.25 9.53 19.34
N GLY A 343 -4.86 10.38 20.17
CA GLY A 343 -4.28 10.87 21.42
C GLY A 343 -4.45 9.92 22.60
N THR A 344 -5.31 8.92 22.46
CA THR A 344 -5.66 7.95 23.53
C THR A 344 -5.44 6.51 23.06
N PRO A 345 -4.19 6.03 23.01
CA PRO A 345 -3.88 4.64 22.70
C PRO A 345 -4.29 3.72 23.85
N LEU A 346 -4.94 2.60 23.53
CA LEU A 346 -5.42 1.61 24.50
C LEU A 346 -4.67 0.29 24.41
N LEU A 347 -4.23 -0.10 23.22
CA LEU A 347 -3.43 -1.30 22.99
C LEU A 347 -2.34 -1.02 21.96
N SER A 348 -1.26 -1.80 22.01
CA SER A 348 -0.20 -1.82 21.02
C SER A 348 0.18 -3.25 20.66
N ASP A 349 0.81 -3.45 19.50
CA ASP A 349 1.30 -4.74 19.00
C ASP A 349 0.23 -5.86 18.98
N ILE A 350 -0.98 -5.51 18.56
CA ILE A 350 -2.14 -6.40 18.56
C ILE A 350 -1.96 -7.44 17.46
N ARG A 351 -1.91 -8.71 17.86
CA ARG A 351 -1.83 -9.86 16.96
C ARG A 351 -3.09 -10.69 17.07
N ILE A 352 -3.81 -10.81 15.96
CA ILE A 352 -5.01 -11.64 15.88
C ILE A 352 -4.65 -12.91 15.11
N ASN A 353 -4.48 -14.00 15.84
CA ASN A 353 -4.17 -15.29 15.25
C ASN A 353 -5.47 -16.05 14.95
N TYR A 354 -5.61 -16.51 13.72
CA TYR A 354 -6.68 -17.43 13.32
C TYR A 354 -6.07 -18.81 13.08
N THR A 355 -6.78 -19.87 13.47
CA THR A 355 -6.32 -21.25 13.22
C THR A 355 -6.16 -21.48 11.72
N GLU A 356 -5.00 -21.98 11.29
CA GLU A 356 -4.65 -22.19 9.88
C GLU A 356 -5.66 -23.09 9.13
N ASP A 357 -6.27 -24.04 9.84
CA ASP A 357 -7.26 -24.96 9.27
C ASP A 357 -8.62 -24.30 8.95
N SER A 358 -8.90 -23.15 9.57
CA SER A 358 -10.21 -22.49 9.49
C SER A 358 -10.21 -21.24 8.62
N VAL A 359 -9.04 -20.67 8.28
CA VAL A 359 -8.94 -19.36 7.62
C VAL A 359 -7.86 -19.39 6.55
N HIS A 360 -8.26 -19.22 5.28
CA HIS A 360 -7.35 -19.31 4.14
C HIS A 360 -6.57 -18.01 3.89
N TYR A 361 -7.18 -16.86 4.16
CA TYR A 361 -6.62 -15.53 3.87
C TYR A 361 -7.27 -14.51 4.80
N VAL A 362 -6.50 -13.61 5.43
CA VAL A 362 -6.97 -12.45 6.23
C VAL A 362 -6.31 -11.15 5.72
N THR A 363 -7.05 -10.03 5.71
CA THR A 363 -6.54 -8.71 5.29
C THR A 363 -5.35 -8.22 6.10
N GLN A 364 -5.50 -8.13 7.42
CA GLN A 364 -4.48 -7.69 8.36
C GLN A 364 -4.70 -8.40 9.70
N HIS A 365 -3.61 -8.88 10.29
CA HIS A 365 -3.62 -9.62 11.56
C HIS A 365 -2.64 -9.05 12.58
N LEU A 366 -1.87 -8.02 12.20
CA LEU A 366 -0.98 -7.26 13.07
C LEU A 366 -1.38 -5.79 13.00
N PHE A 367 -1.76 -5.21 14.13
CA PHE A 367 -2.13 -3.80 14.27
C PHE A 367 -1.22 -3.16 15.31
N THR A 368 -0.49 -2.11 14.91
CA THR A 368 0.55 -1.53 15.76
C THR A 368 -0.01 -0.82 16.97
N ASN A 369 -1.13 -0.10 16.82
CA ASN A 369 -1.81 0.63 17.88
C ASN A 369 -3.33 0.52 17.70
N TYR A 370 -4.06 0.48 18.81
CA TYR A 370 -5.51 0.69 18.84
C TYR A 370 -5.82 1.91 19.68
N PHE A 371 -6.54 2.87 19.10
CA PHE A 371 -6.93 4.11 19.76
C PHE A 371 -8.39 4.07 20.21
N ASN A 372 -8.67 4.74 21.32
CA ASN A 372 -10.02 4.78 21.89
C ASN A 372 -11.00 5.44 20.90
N GLY A 373 -12.04 4.70 20.52
CA GLY A 373 -13.07 5.18 19.60
C GLY A 373 -12.91 4.69 18.16
N ASP A 374 -11.82 4.02 17.82
CA ASP A 374 -11.61 3.40 16.51
C ASP A 374 -12.08 1.93 16.51
N THR A 375 -12.06 1.28 15.34
CA THR A 375 -12.32 -0.16 15.18
C THR A 375 -11.34 -0.75 14.20
N GLU A 376 -10.73 -1.87 14.57
CA GLU A 376 -9.93 -2.67 13.66
C GLU A 376 -10.82 -3.71 12.96
N GLU A 377 -10.74 -3.77 11.64
CA GLU A 377 -11.53 -4.72 10.83
C GLU A 377 -10.63 -5.68 10.04
N GLY A 378 -10.73 -6.97 10.35
CA GLY A 378 -10.15 -8.05 9.55
C GLY A 378 -11.20 -8.73 8.67
N LYS A 379 -10.96 -8.88 7.35
CA LYS A 379 -11.86 -9.59 6.41
C LYS A 379 -11.20 -10.82 5.77
N PRO A 380 -11.58 -12.04 6.18
CA PRO A 380 -11.00 -13.27 5.61
C PRO A 380 -11.99 -14.15 4.82
N ARG A 381 -11.45 -15.09 4.03
CA ARG A 381 -12.19 -16.12 3.25
C ARG A 381 -11.94 -17.54 3.81
N LYS A 382 -13.01 -18.32 3.96
CA LYS A 382 -13.10 -19.75 4.28
C LYS A 382 -13.26 -20.58 2.99
N PRO A 383 -12.83 -21.85 2.96
CA PRO A 383 -13.01 -22.73 1.81
C PRO A 383 -14.47 -23.16 1.61
N ASP A 384 -14.89 -23.26 0.35
CA ASP A 384 -16.21 -23.74 -0.07
C ASP A 384 -16.39 -25.24 0.25
N GLY A 385 -17.31 -25.56 1.16
CA GLY A 385 -17.79 -26.92 1.43
C GLY A 385 -19.33 -26.94 1.49
N LYS A 386 -19.96 -27.75 0.63
CA LYS A 386 -21.42 -27.95 0.57
C LYS A 386 -21.99 -28.56 1.87
N PRO A 387 -23.29 -28.39 2.15
CA PRO A 387 -23.87 -28.62 3.48
C PRO A 387 -24.31 -30.07 3.76
N GLY A 388 -24.19 -30.47 5.03
CA GLY A 388 -25.23 -31.15 5.79
C GLY A 388 -25.17 -32.68 5.96
N SER A 389 -25.24 -33.15 7.21
CA SER A 389 -26.16 -34.24 7.58
C SER A 389 -26.43 -34.26 9.09
N GLN A 390 -27.70 -34.09 9.47
CA GLN A 390 -28.27 -34.83 10.59
C GLN A 390 -29.12 -35.98 10.02
N THR A 391 -29.02 -37.13 10.69
CA THR A 391 -29.95 -38.29 10.82
C THR A 391 -30.19 -39.28 9.65
N SER A 392 -29.83 -40.53 9.96
CA SER A 392 -30.48 -41.85 9.74
C SER A 392 -30.95 -42.35 8.35
N SER A 393 -30.35 -43.50 8.00
CA SER A 393 -30.91 -44.76 7.44
C SER A 393 -31.32 -44.92 5.96
N LEU A 394 -30.76 -46.03 5.41
CA LEU A 394 -31.27 -47.00 4.41
C LEU A 394 -31.10 -46.76 2.88
N SER A 395 -30.05 -47.42 2.37
CA SER A 395 -29.94 -48.34 1.21
C SER A 395 -30.52 -48.01 -0.19
N ASN A 396 -29.60 -48.21 -1.16
CA ASN A 396 -29.71 -48.94 -2.44
C ASN A 396 -29.91 -48.20 -3.79
N THR A 397 -28.81 -48.25 -4.58
CA THR A 397 -28.70 -48.63 -6.01
C THR A 397 -28.52 -47.55 -7.11
N ILE A 398 -27.26 -47.46 -7.56
CA ILE A 398 -26.70 -47.36 -8.94
C ILE A 398 -27.24 -46.29 -9.92
N GLY A 399 -26.33 -45.37 -10.30
CA GLY A 399 -26.38 -44.55 -11.51
C GLY A 399 -24.98 -44.08 -11.93
N LYS A 400 -24.62 -44.28 -13.20
CA LYS A 400 -23.26 -44.26 -13.80
C LYS A 400 -22.48 -42.95 -13.64
N VAL A 401 -21.15 -43.13 -13.51
CA VAL A 401 -20.09 -42.11 -13.56
C VAL A 401 -19.84 -41.67 -15.01
N GLU A 402 -19.99 -40.38 -15.29
CA GLU A 402 -19.40 -39.73 -16.46
C GLU A 402 -18.09 -39.01 -16.07
N ARG A 403 -17.07 -39.22 -16.91
CA ARG A 403 -15.67 -38.86 -16.70
C ARG A 403 -15.46 -37.34 -16.73
N ARG A 404 -14.73 -36.81 -15.75
CA ARG A 404 -14.15 -35.44 -15.78
C ARG A 404 -13.15 -35.32 -16.94
N PRO A 405 -13.13 -34.21 -17.71
CA PRO A 405 -12.06 -33.95 -18.65
C PRO A 405 -10.78 -33.50 -17.90
N ALA A 406 -9.64 -33.87 -18.50
CA ALA A 406 -8.29 -33.76 -17.95
C ALA A 406 -7.83 -32.32 -17.69
N LYS A 407 -6.99 -32.16 -16.64
CA LYS A 407 -6.21 -30.95 -16.36
C LYS A 407 -5.35 -30.58 -17.58
N LYS A 408 -5.59 -29.41 -18.19
CA LYS A 408 -4.65 -28.83 -19.15
C LYS A 408 -3.42 -28.33 -18.40
N SER A 409 -2.25 -28.91 -18.66
CA SER A 409 -0.96 -28.35 -18.19
C SER A 409 -0.65 -27.11 -19.00
N ILE A 410 -0.41 -25.99 -18.32
CA ILE A 410 0.11 -24.78 -18.95
C ILE A 410 1.55 -25.09 -19.39
N THR A 411 1.83 -24.97 -20.69
CA THR A 411 3.20 -25.07 -21.22
C THR A 411 3.94 -23.79 -20.85
N ILE A 412 4.90 -23.89 -19.93
CA ILE A 412 5.66 -22.73 -19.46
C ILE A 412 6.94 -22.59 -20.30
N SER A 413 7.27 -21.38 -20.76
CA SER A 413 8.54 -21.10 -21.47
C SER A 413 9.75 -21.29 -20.54
N LYS A 414 10.89 -21.73 -21.09
CA LYS A 414 12.13 -21.96 -20.33
C LYS A 414 12.94 -20.67 -20.11
N THR A 415 12.51 -19.55 -20.69
CA THR A 415 13.21 -18.25 -20.55
C THR A 415 13.10 -17.72 -19.13
N SER A 416 14.23 -17.64 -18.44
CA SER A 416 14.30 -17.43 -16.99
C SER A 416 15.61 -16.85 -16.50
N ALA A 417 15.59 -16.30 -15.29
CA ALA A 417 16.74 -15.90 -14.51
C ALA A 417 16.60 -16.44 -13.08
N ASP A 418 17.46 -17.37 -12.67
CA ASP A 418 17.37 -18.04 -11.36
C ASP A 418 18.76 -18.39 -10.82
N GLY A 419 18.89 -18.53 -9.49
CA GLY A 419 20.19 -18.69 -8.85
C GLY A 419 21.07 -17.44 -9.03
N ASP A 420 22.35 -17.61 -9.37
CA ASP A 420 23.36 -16.61 -9.01
C ASP A 420 24.01 -15.75 -10.14
N PRO A 421 23.26 -14.80 -10.74
CA PRO A 421 22.09 -15.10 -11.55
C PRO A 421 22.49 -15.89 -12.80
N HIS A 422 21.86 -17.05 -12.96
CA HIS A 422 21.95 -17.84 -14.19
C HIS A 422 20.74 -17.54 -15.05
N PHE A 423 21.00 -17.14 -16.29
CA PHE A 423 19.98 -16.88 -17.28
C PHE A 423 19.89 -18.08 -18.21
N VAL A 424 18.66 -18.45 -18.54
CA VAL A 424 18.34 -19.44 -19.58
C VAL A 424 17.39 -18.74 -20.52
N VAL A 425 17.69 -18.75 -21.81
CA VAL A 425 16.84 -18.15 -22.84
C VAL A 425 16.53 -19.22 -23.88
N GLU A 426 15.24 -19.36 -24.16
CA GLU A 426 14.74 -20.24 -25.22
C GLU A 426 14.49 -19.39 -26.47
N PHE A 427 15.00 -19.86 -27.61
CA PHE A 427 14.75 -19.29 -28.94
C PHE A 427 13.68 -20.14 -29.61
N PRO A 428 12.39 -19.74 -29.56
CA PRO A 428 11.29 -20.61 -29.99
C PRO A 428 11.36 -20.92 -31.49
N LEU A 429 11.85 -19.96 -32.28
CA LEU A 429 11.99 -20.09 -33.74
C LEU A 429 13.04 -21.15 -34.11
N SER A 430 14.19 -21.13 -33.45
CA SER A 430 15.32 -22.04 -33.73
C SER A 430 15.30 -23.32 -32.89
N LYS A 431 14.38 -23.44 -31.92
CA LYS A 431 14.32 -24.53 -30.91
C LYS A 431 15.63 -24.72 -30.14
N LEU A 432 16.39 -23.65 -29.96
CA LEU A 432 17.66 -23.66 -29.23
C LEU A 432 17.48 -23.08 -27.84
N THR A 433 18.24 -23.61 -26.88
CA THR A 433 18.31 -23.07 -25.52
C THR A 433 19.73 -22.64 -25.23
N VAL A 434 19.90 -21.40 -24.79
CA VAL A 434 21.18 -20.80 -24.46
C VAL A 434 21.16 -20.40 -23.01
N CYS A 435 22.29 -20.54 -22.32
CA CYS A 435 22.42 -20.13 -20.94
C CYS A 435 23.66 -19.28 -20.75
N PHE A 436 23.58 -18.31 -19.84
CA PHE A 436 24.69 -17.41 -19.54
C PHE A 436 24.60 -16.93 -18.09
N ASN A 437 25.64 -16.24 -17.63
CA ASN A 437 25.65 -15.61 -16.32
C ASN A 437 25.89 -14.12 -16.49
N ILE A 438 25.30 -13.31 -15.61
CA ILE A 438 25.68 -11.91 -15.44
C ILE A 438 26.27 -11.73 -14.03
N ASN A 439 27.52 -11.31 -13.94
CA ASN A 439 28.20 -11.03 -12.67
C ASN A 439 27.94 -9.57 -12.26
N GLY A 440 26.72 -9.27 -11.83
CA GLY A 440 26.38 -7.96 -11.27
C GLY A 440 26.81 -7.84 -9.80
N GLU A 441 26.94 -6.60 -9.32
CA GLU A 441 27.26 -6.30 -7.92
C GLU A 441 26.00 -6.24 -7.05
N PRO A 442 26.10 -6.53 -5.74
CA PRO A 442 25.00 -6.31 -4.80
C PRO A 442 24.48 -4.87 -4.88
N GLY A 443 23.17 -4.69 -5.04
CA GLY A 443 22.52 -3.39 -5.17
C GLY A 443 22.20 -3.00 -6.62
N HIS A 444 22.87 -3.58 -7.62
CA HIS A 444 22.54 -3.35 -9.03
C HIS A 444 21.08 -3.70 -9.33
N VAL A 445 20.42 -2.84 -10.12
CA VAL A 445 19.06 -3.07 -10.62
C VAL A 445 19.15 -3.35 -12.12
N LEU A 446 18.73 -4.54 -12.53
CA LEU A 446 18.83 -5.00 -13.91
C LEU A 446 17.47 -4.94 -14.62
N ARG A 447 17.44 -4.43 -15.85
CA ARG A 447 16.26 -4.51 -16.73
C ARG A 447 16.14 -5.90 -17.36
N LEU A 448 15.13 -6.66 -16.93
CA LEU A 448 14.90 -8.03 -17.41
C LEU A 448 14.05 -8.03 -18.68
N VAL A 449 12.98 -7.25 -18.70
CA VAL A 449 12.02 -7.13 -19.81
C VAL A 449 11.63 -5.65 -19.95
N SER A 450 11.61 -5.15 -21.18
CA SER A 450 11.24 -3.78 -21.52
C SER A 450 10.38 -3.76 -22.77
N ASP A 451 9.07 -3.57 -22.62
CA ASP A 451 8.12 -3.40 -23.73
C ASP A 451 7.10 -2.32 -23.39
N HIS A 452 7.60 -1.24 -22.79
CA HIS A 452 6.79 -0.15 -22.24
C HIS A 452 5.93 0.55 -23.31
N LYS A 453 6.47 0.81 -24.50
CA LYS A 453 5.76 1.55 -25.56
C LYS A 453 4.58 0.80 -26.16
N TYR A 454 4.60 -0.53 -26.18
CA TYR A 454 3.61 -1.33 -26.88
C TYR A 454 2.69 -2.09 -25.93
N SER A 455 3.23 -2.98 -25.09
CA SER A 455 2.42 -3.71 -24.10
C SER A 455 2.25 -2.95 -22.79
N GLY A 456 3.04 -1.90 -22.54
CA GLY A 456 3.03 -1.16 -21.27
C GLY A 456 3.81 -1.87 -20.17
N VAL A 457 4.55 -2.94 -20.46
CA VAL A 457 5.17 -3.80 -19.45
C VAL A 457 6.68 -3.55 -19.32
N THR A 458 7.13 -3.33 -18.08
CA THR A 458 8.56 -3.24 -17.73
C THR A 458 8.85 -4.09 -16.51
N VAL A 459 9.93 -4.87 -16.54
CA VAL A 459 10.35 -5.74 -15.42
C VAL A 459 11.79 -5.45 -15.03
N ASN A 460 12.01 -5.12 -13.75
CA ASN A 460 13.32 -4.86 -13.17
C ASN A 460 13.61 -5.80 -11.99
N GLY A 461 14.86 -6.19 -11.79
CA GLY A 461 15.29 -7.05 -10.68
C GLY A 461 16.49 -6.48 -9.92
N LYS A 462 16.41 -6.43 -8.59
CA LYS A 462 17.51 -5.97 -7.72
C LYS A 462 18.35 -7.13 -7.24
N LEU A 463 19.68 -7.00 -7.34
CA LEU A 463 20.63 -7.97 -6.85
C LEU A 463 20.96 -7.79 -5.36
N ILE A 464 21.13 -8.91 -4.64
CA ILE A 464 21.64 -8.99 -3.27
C ILE A 464 22.81 -9.96 -3.21
N GLY A 465 23.82 -9.64 -2.40
CA GLY A 465 25.01 -10.48 -2.20
C GLY A 465 24.84 -11.56 -1.14
N ALA A 466 25.50 -12.70 -1.33
CA ALA A 466 25.75 -13.73 -0.33
C ALA A 466 27.23 -14.16 -0.37
N PRO A 467 27.84 -14.51 0.78
CA PRO A 467 29.16 -15.10 0.81
C PRO A 467 29.26 -16.34 -0.08
N ALA A 468 30.39 -16.54 -0.74
CA ALA A 468 30.61 -17.78 -1.48
C ALA A 468 30.95 -18.94 -0.53
N PRO A 469 30.52 -20.19 -0.83
CA PRO A 469 30.91 -21.36 -0.04
C PRO A 469 32.44 -21.57 -0.04
N PRO A 470 33.01 -22.17 1.02
CA PRO A 470 34.43 -22.53 1.06
C PRO A 470 34.85 -23.36 -0.16
N GLY A 471 35.92 -22.95 -0.86
CA GLY A 471 36.41 -23.61 -2.08
C GLY A 471 35.76 -23.13 -3.40
N SER A 472 34.89 -22.11 -3.36
CA SER A 472 34.33 -21.49 -4.56
C SER A 472 35.33 -20.57 -5.28
N HIS A 473 35.35 -20.62 -6.63
CA HIS A 473 36.13 -19.70 -7.45
C HIS A 473 35.61 -18.25 -7.47
N LYS A 474 34.36 -18.01 -7.02
CA LYS A 474 33.78 -16.67 -6.87
C LYS A 474 34.00 -16.15 -5.45
N GLN A 475 34.32 -14.86 -5.29
CA GLN A 475 34.41 -14.17 -3.99
C GLN A 475 33.03 -13.94 -3.35
N GLN A 476 32.00 -13.67 -4.15
CA GLN A 476 30.62 -13.48 -3.70
C GLN A 476 29.62 -14.01 -4.74
N ARG A 477 28.41 -14.29 -4.25
CA ARG A 477 27.25 -14.73 -5.02
C ARG A 477 26.20 -13.62 -5.05
N THR A 478 25.56 -13.34 -6.19
CA THR A 478 24.43 -12.40 -6.31
C THR A 478 23.10 -13.04 -6.77
N TYR A 479 22.03 -12.77 -6.02
CA TYR A 479 20.67 -13.27 -6.32
C TYR A 479 19.65 -12.13 -6.45
N PHE A 480 18.47 -12.36 -7.02
CA PHE A 480 17.41 -11.35 -7.00
C PHE A 480 16.71 -11.29 -5.63
N SER A 481 16.77 -10.14 -4.95
CA SER A 481 16.02 -9.90 -3.71
C SER A 481 14.62 -9.36 -3.95
N THR A 482 14.45 -8.64 -5.05
CA THR A 482 13.23 -7.92 -5.38
C THR A 482 13.05 -7.92 -6.88
N ILE A 483 11.84 -8.20 -7.35
CA ILE A 483 11.44 -8.06 -8.74
C ILE A 483 10.26 -7.10 -8.79
N THR A 484 10.33 -6.07 -9.63
CA THR A 484 9.23 -5.17 -9.90
C THR A 484 8.70 -5.37 -11.32
N ILE A 485 7.39 -5.35 -11.47
CA ILE A 485 6.68 -5.36 -12.74
C ILE A 485 5.83 -4.10 -12.78
N VAL A 486 6.06 -3.25 -13.78
CA VAL A 486 5.28 -2.06 -14.05
C VAL A 486 4.41 -2.32 -15.26
N VAL A 487 3.11 -2.01 -15.15
CA VAL A 487 2.13 -2.17 -16.22
C VAL A 487 1.43 -0.83 -16.41
N ASP A 488 1.61 -0.18 -17.56
CA ASP A 488 1.07 1.16 -17.82
C ASP A 488 -0.30 1.15 -18.55
N HIS A 489 -0.64 0.06 -19.24
CA HIS A 489 -1.88 -0.08 -20.01
C HIS A 489 -2.74 -1.28 -19.53
N PRO A 490 -4.08 -1.14 -19.41
CA PRO A 490 -4.89 0.07 -19.64
C PRO A 490 -4.90 1.06 -18.46
N LYS A 491 -4.42 0.66 -17.28
CA LYS A 491 -4.23 1.53 -16.11
C LYS A 491 -2.89 1.23 -15.48
N ARG A 492 -2.20 2.28 -15.02
CA ARG A 492 -0.89 2.15 -14.39
C ARG A 492 -0.97 1.39 -13.07
N ALA A 493 -0.23 0.30 -12.98
CA ALA A 493 -0.10 -0.54 -11.79
C ALA A 493 1.35 -0.97 -11.60
N TYR A 494 1.75 -1.11 -10.34
CA TYR A 494 3.07 -1.56 -9.94
C TYR A 494 2.95 -2.82 -9.10
N ILE A 495 3.79 -3.80 -9.38
CA ILE A 495 3.88 -5.02 -8.61
C ILE A 495 5.31 -5.13 -8.11
N GLU A 496 5.49 -5.26 -6.80
CA GLU A 496 6.78 -5.52 -6.19
C GLU A 496 6.74 -6.87 -5.49
N VAL A 497 7.60 -7.79 -5.88
CA VAL A 497 7.72 -9.12 -5.28
C VAL A 497 9.03 -9.22 -4.53
N THR A 498 8.95 -9.65 -3.29
CA THR A 498 10.07 -10.03 -2.42
C THR A 498 9.86 -11.46 -1.92
N PRO A 499 10.87 -12.14 -1.37
CA PRO A 499 10.67 -13.46 -0.78
C PRO A 499 9.58 -13.49 0.30
N LYS A 500 9.27 -12.38 0.96
CA LYS A 500 8.33 -12.33 2.09
C LYS A 500 6.93 -11.85 1.71
N LYS A 501 6.82 -10.93 0.74
CA LYS A 501 5.57 -10.27 0.36
C LYS A 501 5.52 -9.86 -1.10
N VAL A 502 4.31 -9.76 -1.63
CA VAL A 502 3.94 -9.14 -2.90
C VAL A 502 3.17 -7.86 -2.59
N ILE A 503 3.55 -6.73 -3.18
CA ILE A 503 2.80 -5.48 -3.13
C ILE A 503 2.22 -5.25 -4.52
N LEU A 504 0.90 -5.11 -4.60
CA LEU A 504 0.19 -4.66 -5.80
C LEU A 504 -0.32 -3.25 -5.54
N ASP A 505 0.19 -2.28 -6.27
CA ASP A 505 -0.14 -0.86 -6.15
C ASP A 505 -0.79 -0.38 -7.46
N GLY A 506 -2.12 -0.38 -7.48
CA GLY A 506 -2.94 0.01 -8.63
C GLY A 506 -3.95 1.09 -8.25
N ARG A 507 -5.23 0.71 -8.12
CA ARG A 507 -6.26 1.60 -7.55
C ARG A 507 -6.14 1.67 -6.03
N ASP A 508 -5.98 0.51 -5.42
CA ASP A 508 -5.78 0.29 -4.00
C ASP A 508 -4.44 -0.41 -3.82
N ARG A 509 -3.73 -0.12 -2.73
CA ARG A 509 -2.48 -0.79 -2.39
C ARG A 509 -2.77 -2.05 -1.60
N ILE A 510 -2.48 -3.20 -2.19
CA ILE A 510 -2.68 -4.51 -1.58
C ILE A 510 -1.31 -5.10 -1.26
N VAL A 511 -1.13 -5.60 -0.03
CA VAL A 511 0.08 -6.30 0.40
C VAL A 511 -0.29 -7.75 0.73
N LEU A 512 0.28 -8.69 -0.01
CA LEU A 512 0.01 -10.12 0.11
C LEU A 512 1.26 -10.83 0.65
N PRO A 513 1.15 -11.66 1.70
CA PRO A 513 2.27 -12.46 2.16
C PRO A 513 2.60 -13.59 1.18
N CYS A 514 3.90 -13.82 0.95
CA CYS A 514 4.37 -14.91 0.06
C CYS A 514 4.29 -16.30 0.70
N HIS A 515 4.00 -16.41 2.00
CA HIS A 515 3.88 -17.70 2.70
C HIS A 515 2.49 -18.35 2.55
N SER A 516 1.48 -17.59 2.13
CA SER A 516 0.09 -18.03 1.94
C SER A 516 -0.29 -18.03 0.46
N THR A 517 -1.20 -18.91 0.06
CA THR A 517 -1.78 -18.88 -1.29
C THR A 517 -2.84 -17.79 -1.37
N ALA A 518 -2.75 -16.91 -2.37
CA ALA A 518 -3.69 -15.81 -2.57
C ALA A 518 -3.83 -15.50 -4.06
N ALA A 519 -4.98 -15.00 -4.50
CA ALA A 519 -5.15 -14.53 -5.87
C ALA A 519 -5.92 -13.22 -5.86
N VAL A 520 -5.43 -12.26 -6.62
CA VAL A 520 -6.07 -10.96 -6.87
C VAL A 520 -6.28 -10.83 -8.35
N ASP A 521 -7.52 -10.60 -8.77
CA ASP A 521 -7.89 -10.38 -10.16
C ASP A 521 -8.57 -9.03 -10.32
N SER A 522 -8.05 -8.21 -11.22
CA SER A 522 -8.55 -6.89 -11.58
C SER A 522 -9.00 -6.82 -13.05
N GLY A 523 -9.27 -7.98 -13.67
CA GLY A 523 -9.75 -8.13 -15.04
C GLY A 523 -8.63 -8.13 -16.08
N THR A 524 -7.86 -7.05 -16.16
CA THR A 524 -6.71 -6.96 -17.08
C THR A 524 -5.38 -7.30 -16.43
N LEU A 525 -5.35 -7.45 -15.11
CA LEU A 525 -4.19 -7.81 -14.33
C LEU A 525 -4.61 -8.81 -13.26
N SER A 526 -3.95 -9.96 -13.21
CA SER A 526 -4.16 -10.96 -12.16
C SER A 526 -2.85 -11.36 -11.52
N VAL A 527 -2.79 -11.37 -10.19
CA VAL A 527 -1.64 -11.84 -9.41
C VAL A 527 -2.09 -13.03 -8.58
N SER A 528 -1.47 -14.19 -8.82
CA SER A 528 -1.70 -15.42 -8.07
C SER A 528 -0.43 -15.81 -7.32
N ILE A 529 -0.56 -16.16 -6.05
CA ILE A 529 0.53 -16.58 -5.18
C ILE A 529 0.21 -18.01 -4.75
N VAL A 530 1.15 -18.91 -4.94
CA VAL A 530 1.16 -20.23 -4.32
C VAL A 530 2.15 -20.15 -3.16
N GLY A 531 1.64 -20.27 -1.93
CA GLY A 531 2.41 -20.01 -0.71
C GLY A 531 3.74 -20.76 -0.67
N LYS A 532 4.82 -20.04 -0.34
CA LYS A 532 6.21 -20.52 -0.27
C LYS A 532 6.76 -21.12 -1.57
N SER A 533 6.04 -21.00 -2.68
CA SER A 533 6.38 -21.63 -3.95
C SER A 533 6.63 -20.59 -5.05
N ASN A 534 5.58 -19.89 -5.49
CA ASN A 534 5.70 -18.97 -6.62
C ASN A 534 4.62 -17.89 -6.63
N VAL A 535 4.87 -16.85 -7.42
CA VAL A 535 3.96 -15.74 -7.72
C VAL A 535 3.80 -15.68 -9.23
N THR A 536 2.60 -15.86 -9.74
CA THR A 536 2.25 -15.69 -11.15
C THR A 536 1.55 -14.36 -11.37
N VAL A 537 2.11 -13.52 -12.23
CA VAL A 537 1.53 -12.25 -12.65
C VAL A 537 1.09 -12.38 -14.10
N THR A 538 -0.20 -12.17 -14.39
CA THR A 538 -0.75 -12.21 -15.74
C THR A 538 -1.29 -10.84 -16.14
N VAL A 539 -0.87 -10.35 -17.30
CA VAL A 539 -1.28 -9.06 -17.87
C VAL A 539 -2.03 -9.29 -19.17
N GLY A 540 -3.25 -8.76 -19.26
CA GLY A 540 -4.11 -8.82 -20.45
C GLY A 540 -4.44 -10.24 -20.93
N GLY A 541 -4.30 -11.27 -20.09
CA GLY A 541 -4.50 -12.69 -20.43
C GLY A 541 -3.44 -13.31 -21.35
N ASN A 542 -2.60 -12.49 -21.98
CA ASN A 542 -1.65 -12.91 -23.02
C ASN A 542 -0.18 -12.83 -22.59
N ILE A 543 0.11 -12.11 -21.50
CA ILE A 543 1.44 -12.03 -20.91
C ILE A 543 1.35 -12.68 -19.54
N SER A 544 2.26 -13.58 -19.22
CA SER A 544 2.39 -14.10 -17.86
C SER A 544 3.84 -14.21 -17.43
N PHE A 545 4.11 -13.86 -16.19
CA PHE A 545 5.41 -13.98 -15.53
C PHE A 545 5.26 -14.84 -14.29
N VAL A 546 6.20 -15.75 -14.07
CA VAL A 546 6.25 -16.61 -12.88
C VAL A 546 7.50 -16.26 -12.10
N ILE A 547 7.33 -15.85 -10.85
CA ILE A 547 8.39 -15.50 -9.92
C ILE A 547 8.46 -16.61 -8.87
N LEU A 548 9.57 -17.36 -8.84
CA LEU A 548 9.79 -18.42 -7.86
C LEU A 548 10.33 -17.86 -6.56
N LEU A 549 9.88 -18.44 -5.45
CA LEU A 549 10.29 -18.08 -4.10
C LEU A 549 11.26 -19.14 -3.57
N HIS A 550 12.53 -18.78 -3.40
CA HIS A 550 13.52 -19.65 -2.74
C HIS A 550 13.66 -19.24 -1.29
N GLN A 551 12.92 -19.90 -0.41
CA GLN A 551 12.94 -19.63 1.04
C GLN A 551 13.64 -20.75 1.79
N TYR A 552 14.57 -20.40 2.67
CA TYR A 552 15.31 -21.35 3.50
C TYR A 552 14.82 -21.30 4.94
N LYS A 553 14.44 -22.45 5.51
CA LYS A 553 14.03 -22.53 6.93
C LYS A 553 15.20 -22.25 7.89
N ASN A 554 16.37 -22.81 7.58
CA ASN A 554 17.61 -22.67 8.34
C ASN A 554 18.77 -22.37 7.36
N PRO A 555 18.90 -21.13 6.86
CA PRO A 555 19.93 -20.80 5.88
C PRO A 555 21.33 -20.90 6.48
N ALA A 556 22.23 -21.59 5.78
CA ALA A 556 23.66 -21.46 6.02
C ALA A 556 24.14 -20.02 5.72
N LEU A 557 25.32 -19.64 6.19
CA LEU A 557 25.87 -18.27 6.03
C LEU A 557 25.88 -17.76 4.56
N TYR A 558 26.04 -18.67 3.61
CA TYR A 558 26.09 -18.41 2.16
C TYR A 558 24.73 -18.56 1.44
N GLN A 559 23.65 -18.86 2.19
CA GLN A 559 22.29 -18.96 1.66
C GLN A 559 21.50 -17.70 1.99
N ARG A 560 20.82 -17.16 0.99
CA ARG A 560 19.92 -16.01 1.12
C ARG A 560 18.60 -16.36 0.45
N ASP A 561 17.50 -15.99 1.09
CA ASP A 561 16.20 -16.02 0.44
C ASP A 561 16.25 -15.15 -0.81
N HIS A 562 15.79 -15.68 -1.92
CA HIS A 562 15.88 -15.00 -3.21
C HIS A 562 14.75 -15.41 -4.15
N LEU A 563 14.73 -14.75 -5.31
CA LEU A 563 13.72 -14.90 -6.32
C LEU A 563 14.32 -15.46 -7.61
N GLY A 564 13.56 -16.33 -8.27
CA GLY A 564 13.74 -16.66 -9.67
C GLY A 564 12.68 -15.96 -10.52
N PHE A 565 13.01 -15.54 -11.73
CA PHE A 565 12.08 -14.90 -12.66
C PHE A 565 11.94 -15.75 -13.92
N TYR A 566 10.70 -15.97 -14.39
CA TYR A 566 10.39 -16.79 -15.55
C TYR A 566 9.35 -16.07 -16.41
N ILE A 567 9.54 -16.09 -17.72
CA ILE A 567 8.53 -15.62 -18.66
C ILE A 567 7.61 -16.80 -18.95
N GLY A 568 6.38 -16.76 -18.42
CA GLY A 568 5.40 -17.83 -18.56
C GLY A 568 4.77 -17.86 -19.96
N ASN A 569 4.29 -16.70 -20.41
CA ASN A 569 3.67 -16.50 -21.71
C ASN A 569 4.10 -15.12 -22.22
N SER A 570 4.66 -15.06 -23.42
CA SER A 570 5.16 -13.84 -24.05
C SER A 570 4.29 -13.34 -25.20
N LYS A 571 3.18 -14.01 -25.54
CA LYS A 571 2.37 -13.70 -26.74
C LYS A 571 1.85 -12.26 -26.81
N GLY A 572 1.68 -11.60 -25.67
CA GLY A 572 1.26 -10.19 -25.61
C GLY A 572 2.40 -9.17 -25.64
N LEU A 573 3.67 -9.60 -25.59
CA LEU A 573 4.83 -8.72 -25.73
C LEU A 573 5.11 -8.45 -27.21
N SER A 574 5.50 -7.22 -27.54
CA SER A 574 5.77 -6.82 -28.93
C SER A 574 7.09 -7.38 -29.45
N HIS A 575 7.26 -7.38 -30.77
CA HIS A 575 8.55 -7.73 -31.43
C HIS A 575 9.70 -6.78 -31.04
N ASN A 576 9.39 -5.60 -30.49
CA ASN A 576 10.37 -4.64 -30.01
C ASN A 576 10.69 -4.80 -28.52
N CYS A 577 10.19 -5.87 -27.88
CA CYS A 577 10.52 -6.20 -26.50
C CYS A 577 12.03 -6.36 -26.33
N HIS A 578 12.60 -5.64 -25.36
CA HIS A 578 14.03 -5.63 -25.06
C HIS A 578 14.29 -6.00 -23.59
N GLY A 579 15.52 -5.83 -23.09
CA GLY A 579 15.99 -6.25 -21.77
C GLY A 579 16.87 -7.50 -21.81
N LEU A 580 17.44 -7.90 -20.67
CA LEU A 580 18.34 -9.05 -20.58
C LEU A 580 17.71 -10.38 -21.02
N LEU A 581 16.38 -10.51 -20.90
CA LEU A 581 15.62 -11.66 -21.37
C LEU A 581 14.76 -11.31 -22.58
N GLY A 582 14.13 -10.12 -22.57
CA GLY A 582 13.18 -9.72 -23.60
C GLY A 582 13.77 -9.66 -25.01
N GLN A 583 15.05 -9.27 -25.14
CA GLN A 583 15.72 -9.11 -26.45
C GLN A 583 15.84 -10.41 -27.26
N PHE A 584 15.60 -11.58 -26.65
CA PHE A 584 15.75 -12.88 -27.32
C PHE A 584 14.40 -13.52 -27.71
N LEU A 585 13.27 -12.96 -27.27
CA LEU A 585 11.96 -13.60 -27.40
C LEU A 585 11.53 -13.85 -28.86
N TYR A 586 11.95 -12.98 -29.77
CA TYR A 586 11.59 -13.01 -31.20
C TYR A 586 12.82 -13.08 -32.12
N GLU A 587 13.99 -13.36 -31.56
CA GLU A 587 15.23 -13.50 -32.32
C GLU A 587 15.42 -14.93 -32.82
N GLU A 588 16.16 -15.05 -33.92
CA GLU A 588 16.54 -16.34 -34.49
C GLU A 588 18.06 -16.52 -34.39
N VAL A 589 18.49 -17.74 -34.04
CA VAL A 589 19.91 -18.05 -33.81
C VAL A 589 20.32 -19.32 -34.51
N GLY A 590 21.55 -19.31 -35.03
CA GLY A 590 22.14 -20.45 -35.73
C GLY A 590 23.32 -21.04 -34.97
N LEU A 591 23.54 -22.34 -35.09
CA LEU A 591 24.80 -22.98 -34.68
C LEU A 591 25.70 -23.16 -35.89
N ALA A 592 26.97 -22.85 -35.72
CA ALA A 592 28.01 -23.09 -36.72
C ALA A 592 29.24 -23.70 -36.04
N GLU A 593 29.96 -24.53 -36.78
CA GLU A 593 31.27 -25.03 -36.36
C GLU A 593 32.37 -24.18 -36.99
N LEU A 594 33.31 -23.69 -36.17
CA LEU A 594 34.54 -23.10 -36.69
C LEU A 594 35.49 -24.23 -37.12
N PRO A 595 36.13 -24.12 -38.30
CA PRO A 595 37.17 -25.07 -38.72
C PRO A 595 38.29 -25.12 -37.68
N SER A 596 38.73 -26.32 -37.32
CA SER A 596 39.87 -26.54 -36.42
C SER A 596 41.15 -25.97 -37.01
N GLN A 597 41.73 -24.93 -36.39
CA GLN A 597 43.11 -24.53 -36.62
C GLN A 597 44.02 -25.19 -35.56
N GLY A 598 44.82 -26.18 -36.00
CA GLY A 598 45.80 -26.88 -35.15
C GLY A 598 45.20 -27.90 -34.17
N ASP A 599 45.94 -28.23 -33.09
CA ASP A 599 45.59 -29.20 -32.03
C ASP A 599 44.37 -28.81 -31.15
N MET A 600 43.65 -27.74 -31.50
CA MET A 600 42.48 -27.30 -30.75
C MET A 600 41.19 -27.99 -31.23
N LYS A 601 40.45 -28.58 -30.29
CA LYS A 601 39.14 -29.19 -30.53
C LYS A 601 38.18 -28.19 -31.24
N PRO A 602 37.32 -28.67 -32.15
CA PRO A 602 36.32 -27.83 -32.81
C PRO A 602 35.48 -27.10 -31.77
N SER A 603 35.40 -25.77 -31.90
CA SER A 603 34.64 -24.90 -30.99
C SER A 603 33.34 -24.50 -31.66
N GLN A 604 32.22 -24.82 -31.02
CA GLN A 604 30.92 -24.43 -31.53
C GLN A 604 30.65 -22.95 -31.27
N VAL A 605 30.04 -22.30 -32.26
CA VAL A 605 29.73 -20.88 -32.23
C VAL A 605 28.23 -20.70 -32.48
N LEU A 606 27.62 -19.93 -31.60
CA LEU A 606 26.26 -19.44 -31.78
C LEU A 606 26.31 -18.13 -32.58
N LYS A 607 25.62 -18.09 -33.71
CA LYS A 607 25.39 -16.88 -34.51
C LYS A 607 24.10 -16.22 -34.05
N VAL A 608 24.21 -14.99 -33.55
CA VAL A 608 23.09 -14.17 -33.06
C VAL A 608 23.20 -12.79 -33.72
N LYS A 609 22.25 -12.46 -34.60
CA LYS A 609 22.37 -11.30 -35.50
C LYS A 609 23.71 -11.38 -36.27
N ASP A 610 24.47 -10.30 -36.32
CA ASP A 610 25.80 -10.24 -36.96
C ASP A 610 26.96 -10.71 -36.05
N ARG A 611 26.67 -11.34 -34.91
CA ARG A 611 27.67 -11.68 -33.89
C ARG A 611 27.88 -13.18 -33.79
N SER A 612 29.12 -13.55 -33.46
CA SER A 612 29.55 -14.92 -33.24
C SER A 612 29.99 -15.11 -31.80
N VAL A 613 29.30 -15.99 -31.07
CA VAL A 613 29.50 -16.25 -29.64
C VAL A 613 30.01 -17.67 -29.43
N PRO A 614 31.22 -17.87 -28.88
CA PRO A 614 31.70 -19.21 -28.52
C PRO A 614 30.83 -19.83 -27.42
N VAL A 615 30.36 -21.05 -27.64
CA VAL A 615 29.47 -21.76 -26.70
C VAL A 615 29.96 -23.17 -26.39
N VAL A 616 29.56 -23.67 -25.23
CA VAL A 616 29.82 -25.06 -24.80
C VAL A 616 28.55 -25.67 -24.22
N GLN A 617 28.30 -26.97 -24.42
CA GLN A 617 27.13 -27.59 -23.78
C GLN A 617 27.27 -27.63 -22.26
N LYS A 618 26.20 -27.28 -21.56
CA LYS A 618 26.04 -27.47 -20.12
C LYS A 618 24.60 -27.87 -19.81
N SER A 619 24.42 -28.59 -18.72
CA SER A 619 23.10 -28.80 -18.12
C SER A 619 22.90 -27.83 -16.96
N ARG A 620 21.72 -27.22 -16.87
CA ARG A 620 21.34 -26.27 -15.82
C ARG A 620 20.05 -26.72 -15.15
N ARG A 621 20.02 -26.62 -13.82
CA ARG A 621 18.80 -26.84 -13.05
C ARG A 621 18.00 -25.55 -12.97
N ILE A 622 16.72 -25.63 -13.30
CA ILE A 622 15.74 -24.54 -13.20
C ILE A 622 14.59 -24.98 -12.28
N TYR A 623 13.65 -24.08 -12.01
CA TYR A 623 12.49 -24.33 -11.16
C TYR A 623 12.82 -24.85 -9.75
N GLY A 624 13.74 -24.19 -9.03
CA GLY A 624 14.11 -24.67 -7.69
C GLY A 624 14.80 -26.04 -7.68
N GLY A 625 15.30 -26.49 -8.83
CA GLY A 625 16.00 -27.77 -8.98
C GLY A 625 15.14 -28.92 -9.47
N THR A 626 13.85 -28.71 -9.74
CA THR A 626 12.93 -29.77 -10.17
C THR A 626 13.06 -30.14 -11.64
N GLN A 627 13.67 -29.28 -12.46
CA GLN A 627 13.87 -29.51 -13.89
C GLN A 627 15.33 -29.29 -14.28
N SER A 628 15.85 -30.12 -15.19
CA SER A 628 17.16 -29.94 -15.81
C SER A 628 16.99 -29.58 -17.27
N VAL A 629 17.75 -28.59 -17.74
CA VAL A 629 17.71 -28.10 -19.12
C VAL A 629 19.13 -28.10 -19.67
N ASP A 630 19.31 -28.77 -20.80
CA ASP A 630 20.55 -28.73 -21.56
C ASP A 630 20.57 -27.47 -22.42
N CYS A 631 21.67 -26.73 -22.34
CA CYS A 631 21.80 -25.41 -22.95
C CYS A 631 23.21 -25.17 -23.48
N TRP A 632 23.29 -24.32 -24.50
CA TRP A 632 24.55 -23.76 -24.99
C TRP A 632 25.00 -22.64 -24.07
N PHE A 633 26.05 -22.87 -23.31
CA PHE A 633 26.57 -21.92 -22.34
C PHE A 633 27.50 -20.90 -22.99
N ALA A 634 27.07 -19.64 -23.03
CA ALA A 634 27.92 -18.51 -23.40
C ALA A 634 28.75 -18.06 -22.19
N ARG A 635 30.08 -18.01 -22.37
CA ARG A 635 31.03 -17.59 -21.33
C ARG A 635 31.16 -16.06 -21.28
N ASN A 636 32.03 -15.56 -20.41
CA ASN A 636 32.46 -14.16 -20.36
C ASN A 636 31.32 -13.14 -20.20
N ASN A 637 30.45 -13.37 -19.21
CA ASN A 637 29.42 -12.40 -18.85
C ASN A 637 28.44 -12.04 -20.00
N ALA A 638 28.12 -13.03 -20.84
CA ALA A 638 27.28 -12.87 -22.03
C ALA A 638 27.86 -11.90 -23.09
N ALA A 639 29.17 -11.64 -23.06
CA ALA A 639 29.81 -10.79 -24.07
C ALA A 639 29.50 -11.30 -25.49
N LYS A 640 29.13 -10.36 -26.37
CA LYS A 640 28.66 -10.59 -27.76
C LYS A 640 27.34 -11.37 -27.90
N LEU A 641 26.78 -11.91 -26.81
CA LEU A 641 25.45 -12.53 -26.83
C LEU A 641 24.35 -11.48 -26.65
N ILE A 642 24.48 -10.60 -25.66
CA ILE A 642 23.58 -9.46 -25.44
C ILE A 642 24.00 -8.26 -26.30
N ASP A 643 23.05 -7.41 -26.71
CA ASP A 643 23.25 -6.24 -27.60
C ASP A 643 24.31 -5.21 -27.15
N GLY A 644 24.77 -5.27 -25.90
CA GLY A 644 25.78 -4.35 -25.34
C GLY A 644 26.64 -5.01 -24.25
N LEU A 645 27.03 -4.23 -23.25
CA LEU A 645 27.57 -4.74 -21.98
C LEU A 645 26.45 -4.88 -20.96
N TYR A 646 26.70 -5.59 -19.86
CA TYR A 646 25.64 -5.77 -18.85
C TYR A 646 25.32 -4.46 -18.13
N GLU A 647 26.30 -3.56 -18.04
CA GLU A 647 26.19 -2.22 -17.45
C GLU A 647 25.14 -1.36 -18.16
N ASP A 648 24.93 -1.59 -19.46
CA ASP A 648 23.89 -0.90 -20.22
C ASP A 648 22.48 -1.26 -19.69
N TYR A 649 22.34 -2.41 -19.03
CA TYR A 649 21.08 -2.89 -18.43
C TYR A 649 20.88 -2.46 -16.98
N LEU A 650 21.78 -1.62 -16.45
CA LEU A 650 21.68 -1.07 -15.11
C LEU A 650 20.75 0.13 -15.04
N MET A 651 19.79 0.05 -14.13
CA MET A 651 18.78 1.08 -13.94
C MET A 651 19.03 1.84 -12.65
N SER A 652 18.72 3.13 -12.67
CA SER A 652 18.83 3.99 -11.49
C SER A 652 17.88 3.58 -10.36
N HIS A 653 16.73 2.97 -10.72
CA HIS A 653 15.66 2.66 -9.77
C HIS A 653 14.79 1.46 -10.20
N MET A 654 14.15 0.78 -9.24
CA MET A 654 13.31 -0.39 -9.48
C MET A 654 12.05 -0.11 -10.32
N PHE A 655 11.49 1.09 -10.21
CA PHE A 655 10.28 1.49 -10.95
C PHE A 655 10.58 2.36 -12.17
N ASP A 656 11.85 2.41 -12.57
CA ASP A 656 12.26 3.10 -13.79
C ASP A 656 11.58 2.42 -15.00
N THR A 657 10.85 3.20 -15.79
CA THR A 657 10.22 2.79 -17.05
C THR A 657 10.78 3.53 -18.25
N GLY A 658 11.88 4.27 -18.07
CA GLY A 658 12.48 5.13 -19.08
C GLY A 658 12.73 4.39 -20.38
N ASP A 659 12.68 5.16 -21.48
CA ASP A 659 13.02 4.67 -22.81
C ASP A 659 14.45 4.13 -22.81
N TRP A 660 14.56 2.82 -23.04
CA TRP A 660 15.82 2.16 -23.30
C TRP A 660 16.47 2.83 -24.53
N PRO A 661 17.61 3.54 -24.40
CA PRO A 661 18.08 4.35 -25.49
C PRO A 661 18.82 3.50 -26.52
N HIS A 662 18.71 3.95 -27.77
CA HIS A 662 19.75 3.81 -28.78
C HIS A 662 21.13 4.00 -28.15
N GLY A 663 22.09 3.17 -28.59
CA GLY A 663 23.46 3.20 -28.10
C GLY A 663 24.02 4.61 -27.97
N THR A 664 24.54 4.92 -26.79
CA THR A 664 25.52 5.98 -26.64
C THR A 664 26.80 5.50 -27.32
N ASN A 665 27.04 6.05 -28.51
CA ASN A 665 28.42 6.34 -28.91
C ASN A 665 29.09 7.01 -27.71
N ARG A 666 30.16 6.39 -27.23
CA ARG A 666 31.12 7.02 -26.35
C ARG A 666 31.60 8.32 -27.01
N VAL A 667 31.48 9.42 -26.29
CA VAL A 667 32.44 10.53 -26.34
C VAL A 667 32.90 10.77 -24.91
#